data_AF-A0A3E2THU9-F1
#
_entry.id   AF-A0A3E2THU9-F1
#
_cell.length_a   1.000
_cell.length_b   1.000
_cell.length_c   1.000
_cell.angle_alpha   90.00
_cell.angle_beta   90.00
_cell.angle_gamma   90.00
#
_symmetry.space_group_name_H-M   'P 1'
#
loop_
_entity.id
_entity.type
_entity.pdbx_description
1 polymer ?
#
loop_
_entity_poly.entity_id
_entity_poly.type
_entity_poly.pdbx_seq_one_letter_code
_entity_poly.pdbx_strand_id
1 'polypeptide(L)'
;MKKKKVYAGTVALAIAVGTIIPLGNYNINSSAYAAEIEDQKENNEELNSLIDEQSTIQDSVSYKNASKIERETYDLAINNAKNSSDTDNKDKKTLIDNIKTAKKNLGGNSYITYEDRQALSSTIAMAKKLEVSIVNKNISNEDKNRLTSAIDESTNILNNNEVDSSDIDKQNKNLAGIINELEGKYELDGASALTSDDIESIKDTDSIAYGKAHSDLENLVNTVKKFTESSDYSKISSKDIVNSLSTSSNIAKKVYDNPNSSTDDLVSSYRNLNNAYNKALSNINRENTEFNRLKEQIKTYSNKPQNYDKASKSAQETYNIAKKRAQGLLADSKVSTEELNKALNNLKRATLTLAPVPIKTLDDNNSSRTYTIDDLKRLVNEADNYRENNTYKKSSAEAKKDYDNAIKEAEKIISADKYSDNDVENIINKINTIKKELENSDKGNDLGKIDKAIIELKKLKNNSEVVKKDLVYKNASVESKENYDKAINKAIDLLAEYANEKPISTEDIDNCIENIEKALKDLGYYEDTSEENDKSHLEDLISKAKFAINHKSFSKFAQTERERLKDAYEEAMKASTDEEIKSAISDLEAALKPFRELINDNDEDIGLNKLSLEKLVDLAYKVTKDKDYKNDVGLTQGKNLVDAIQAVENSKTSQDEEDSKKALISALSQSEIKPIVDKILNNDSSDKEESDENLSASIKKIIDEDHDFRNTDKYSKAQNSLKQKYEKAISDAKEVIKDKRSSKEELRKSLKELEDAKEALDGDKFEEKLKELESIFADKGKNIADSKIRSDLEKKINGLSESGDTTMDDLLAVESELNKAIPKGGVSGSNSPVTSTTKTTTTVPKTTTTTTPVTTTRQVPATINPGSIVRTGIKSLAGVIIVLAVAVGAFVLTGKNKDKNEGIKKERKDEIK
;
A
#
# COMPACT_ATOMS: atom_id res chain seq x y z
N MET A 1 4.82 -35.25 27.41
CA MET A 1 3.41 -34.77 27.39
C MET A 1 3.34 -33.45 26.63
N LYS A 2 2.21 -33.16 25.95
CA LYS A 2 2.06 -31.99 25.06
C LYS A 2 1.67 -30.70 25.82
N LYS A 3 2.31 -29.57 25.53
CA LYS A 3 1.65 -28.25 25.42
C LYS A 3 2.32 -27.43 24.30
N LYS A 4 1.59 -27.19 23.20
CA LYS A 4 1.95 -26.18 22.20
C LYS A 4 1.69 -24.78 22.77
N LYS A 5 2.51 -23.80 22.41
CA LYS A 5 2.07 -22.39 22.28
C LYS A 5 2.29 -21.96 20.83
N VAL A 6 1.42 -21.09 20.35
CA VAL A 6 1.30 -20.69 18.94
C VAL A 6 1.93 -19.31 18.79
N TYR A 7 2.77 -19.12 17.79
CA TYR A 7 3.22 -17.79 17.36
C TYR A 7 2.15 -17.17 16.45
N ALA A 8 1.84 -15.90 16.69
CA ALA A 8 1.01 -15.07 15.83
C ALA A 8 1.75 -13.74 15.63
N GLY A 9 2.46 -13.63 14.51
CA GLY A 9 2.99 -12.36 14.00
C GLY A 9 2.15 -11.95 12.80
N THR A 10 1.34 -10.92 12.93
CA THR A 10 0.53 -10.36 11.83
C THR A 10 1.39 -9.47 10.95
N VAL A 11 1.25 -9.69 9.64
CA VAL A 11 1.91 -8.92 8.58
C VAL A 11 1.23 -7.55 8.47
N ALA A 12 2.01 -6.47 8.43
CA ALA A 12 1.56 -5.17 7.96
C ALA A 12 1.67 -5.11 6.42
N LEU A 13 0.57 -4.82 5.74
CA LEU A 13 0.48 -4.78 4.28
C LEU A 13 0.75 -3.35 3.75
N ALA A 14 1.51 -3.24 2.67
CA ALA A 14 1.82 -1.95 2.02
C ALA A 14 1.11 -1.80 0.66
N ILE A 15 0.55 -0.62 0.38
CA ILE A 15 0.01 -0.16 -0.91
C ILE A 15 0.16 1.37 -0.95
N ALA A 16 0.56 2.07 -2.03
CA ALA A 16 1.48 1.77 -3.14
C ALA A 16 1.88 3.12 -3.82
N VAL A 17 3.02 3.14 -4.51
CA VAL A 17 3.56 4.26 -5.32
C VAL A 17 2.77 4.38 -6.65
N GLY A 18 2.56 5.51 -7.33
CA GLY A 18 2.94 6.93 -7.19
C GLY A 18 2.98 7.61 -8.58
N THR A 19 3.30 8.91 -8.69
CA THR A 19 3.88 9.54 -9.91
C THR A 19 4.46 10.92 -9.57
N ILE A 20 5.69 11.21 -10.01
CA ILE A 20 6.31 12.55 -9.94
C ILE A 20 6.64 13.00 -11.37
N ILE A 21 6.32 14.26 -11.69
CA ILE A 21 6.83 14.99 -12.86
C ILE A 21 7.55 16.24 -12.32
N PRO A 22 8.77 16.57 -12.77
CA PRO A 22 9.54 17.68 -12.21
C PRO A 22 9.18 19.03 -12.85
N LEU A 23 9.07 20.08 -12.03
CA LEU A 23 9.18 21.49 -12.45
C LEU A 23 10.09 22.22 -11.46
N GLY A 24 10.89 23.16 -11.98
CA GLY A 24 12.15 23.59 -11.35
C GLY A 24 12.08 24.73 -10.32
N ASN A 25 13.25 25.01 -9.74
CA ASN A 25 13.54 26.01 -8.70
C ASN A 25 12.77 27.33 -8.79
N TYR A 26 12.25 27.79 -7.65
CA TYR A 26 12.22 29.21 -7.26
C TYR A 26 12.42 29.36 -5.74
N ASN A 27 12.93 30.52 -5.32
CA ASN A 27 13.25 30.87 -3.92
C ASN A 27 11.99 31.00 -3.05
N ILE A 28 12.14 30.76 -1.74
CA ILE A 28 11.04 30.78 -0.76
C ILE A 28 11.21 31.96 0.21
N ASN A 29 10.15 32.76 0.35
CA ASN A 29 10.01 33.86 1.32
C ASN A 29 8.79 33.62 2.24
N SER A 30 8.68 34.48 3.25
CA SER A 30 7.73 34.61 4.37
C SER A 30 6.22 34.34 4.15
N SER A 31 5.69 34.24 2.93
CA SER A 31 4.26 34.01 2.67
C SER A 31 3.76 32.60 3.05
N ALA A 32 4.68 31.71 3.46
CA ALA A 32 4.34 30.31 3.79
C ALA A 32 3.51 30.17 5.07
N TYR A 33 3.80 30.91 6.15
CA TYR A 33 3.22 30.63 7.48
C TYR A 33 1.74 31.05 7.61
N ALA A 34 1.29 32.08 6.90
CA ALA A 34 -0.12 32.48 6.88
C ALA A 34 -0.95 31.46 6.08
N ALA A 35 -0.43 31.01 4.94
CA ALA A 35 -0.99 29.87 4.22
C ALA A 35 -0.97 28.60 5.09
N GLU A 36 0.06 28.37 5.89
CA GLU A 36 0.15 27.19 6.78
C GLU A 36 -0.85 27.23 7.93
N ILE A 37 -1.22 28.42 8.45
CA ILE A 37 -2.27 28.58 9.49
C ILE A 37 -3.68 28.54 8.89
N GLU A 38 -3.88 29.11 7.68
CA GLU A 38 -5.15 28.98 6.97
C GLU A 38 -5.37 27.51 6.52
N ASP A 39 -4.32 26.83 6.01
CA ASP A 39 -4.28 25.38 5.78
C ASP A 39 -4.53 24.59 7.07
N GLN A 40 -3.90 24.92 8.21
CA GLN A 40 -4.16 24.25 9.51
C GLN A 40 -5.65 24.31 9.87
N LYS A 41 -6.27 25.48 9.66
CA LYS A 41 -7.67 25.70 10.00
C LYS A 41 -8.61 25.02 9.00
N GLU A 42 -8.35 25.14 7.70
CA GLU A 42 -9.10 24.47 6.64
C GLU A 42 -9.00 22.95 6.78
N ASN A 43 -7.81 22.40 7.07
CA ASN A 43 -7.61 20.99 7.36
C ASN A 43 -8.32 20.54 8.65
N ASN A 44 -8.35 21.36 9.71
CA ASN A 44 -9.13 21.03 10.92
C ASN A 44 -10.65 21.01 10.63
N GLU A 45 -11.17 21.99 9.89
CA GLU A 45 -12.60 22.04 9.52
C GLU A 45 -12.98 20.89 8.57
N GLU A 46 -12.12 20.59 7.58
CA GLU A 46 -12.34 19.48 6.64
C GLU A 46 -12.21 18.10 7.30
N LEU A 47 -11.21 17.88 8.16
CA LEU A 47 -11.03 16.60 8.87
C LEU A 47 -12.23 16.31 9.78
N ASN A 48 -12.72 17.31 10.52
CA ASN A 48 -13.92 17.17 11.34
C ASN A 48 -15.18 16.91 10.47
N SER A 49 -15.34 17.62 9.35
CA SER A 49 -16.44 17.35 8.40
C SER A 49 -16.42 15.90 7.88
N LEU A 50 -15.24 15.38 7.53
CA LEU A 50 -15.07 14.00 7.06
C LEU A 50 -15.33 12.95 8.16
N ILE A 51 -15.05 13.28 9.43
CA ILE A 51 -15.37 12.46 10.59
C ILE A 51 -16.88 12.44 10.85
N ASP A 52 -17.53 13.61 10.84
CA ASP A 52 -18.98 13.75 11.05
C ASP A 52 -19.81 13.08 9.95
N GLU A 53 -19.29 13.06 8.72
CA GLU A 53 -19.87 12.34 7.60
C GLU A 53 -19.95 10.81 7.79
N GLN A 54 -19.18 10.19 8.72
CA GLN A 54 -19.03 8.72 8.82
C GLN A 54 -20.36 7.97 8.74
N SER A 55 -21.35 8.35 9.55
CA SER A 55 -22.66 7.68 9.58
C SER A 55 -23.37 7.77 8.22
N THR A 56 -23.28 8.93 7.55
CA THR A 56 -23.88 9.14 6.22
C THR A 56 -23.17 8.38 5.11
N ILE A 57 -21.85 8.15 5.24
CA ILE A 57 -21.08 7.32 4.33
C ILE A 57 -21.36 5.84 4.58
N GLN A 58 -21.45 5.38 5.83
CA GLN A 58 -21.80 4.00 6.16
C GLN A 58 -23.21 3.62 5.66
N ASP A 59 -24.12 4.60 5.58
CA ASP A 59 -25.44 4.44 4.97
C ASP A 59 -25.48 4.62 3.44
N SER A 60 -24.37 4.95 2.79
CA SER A 60 -24.33 5.29 1.36
C SER A 60 -24.40 4.09 0.42
N VAL A 61 -24.68 4.37 -0.86
CA VAL A 61 -24.71 3.36 -1.93
C VAL A 61 -23.33 2.75 -2.14
N SER A 62 -22.26 3.56 -2.14
CA SER A 62 -20.90 3.08 -2.35
C SER A 62 -20.43 2.14 -1.23
N TYR A 63 -20.70 2.49 0.04
CA TYR A 63 -20.34 1.66 1.19
C TYR A 63 -21.11 0.34 1.25
N LYS A 64 -22.40 0.35 0.88
CA LYS A 64 -23.24 -0.87 0.81
C LYS A 64 -22.79 -1.83 -0.28
N ASN A 65 -22.21 -1.34 -1.38
CA ASN A 65 -21.68 -2.15 -2.48
C ASN A 65 -20.17 -2.44 -2.39
N ALA A 66 -19.49 -1.88 -1.38
CA ALA A 66 -18.08 -2.13 -1.09
C ALA A 66 -17.82 -3.57 -0.62
N SER A 67 -16.62 -4.07 -0.90
CA SER A 67 -16.05 -5.24 -0.25
C SER A 67 -15.79 -4.95 1.24
N LYS A 68 -15.58 -6.03 2.01
CA LYS A 68 -15.22 -5.92 3.42
C LYS A 68 -13.93 -5.13 3.65
N ILE A 69 -12.92 -5.33 2.81
CA ILE A 69 -11.61 -4.66 2.93
C ILE A 69 -11.75 -3.15 2.72
N GLU A 70 -12.55 -2.71 1.75
CA GLU A 70 -12.82 -1.27 1.53
C GLU A 70 -13.54 -0.64 2.71
N ARG A 71 -14.57 -1.31 3.27
CA ARG A 71 -15.27 -0.85 4.47
C ARG A 71 -14.33 -0.73 5.67
N GLU A 72 -13.55 -1.78 5.94
CA GLU A 72 -12.56 -1.80 7.02
C GLU A 72 -11.49 -0.72 6.81
N THR A 73 -11.05 -0.47 5.57
CA THR A 73 -10.09 0.61 5.25
C THR A 73 -10.66 2.00 5.54
N TYR A 74 -11.91 2.25 5.16
CA TYR A 74 -12.59 3.52 5.46
C TYR A 74 -12.82 3.72 6.97
N ASP A 75 -13.35 2.70 7.65
CA ASP A 75 -13.58 2.75 9.09
C ASP A 75 -12.26 2.91 9.88
N LEU A 76 -11.18 2.26 9.46
CA LEU A 76 -9.84 2.45 10.04
C LEU A 76 -9.31 3.87 9.81
N ALA A 77 -9.47 4.43 8.60
CA ALA A 77 -9.06 5.81 8.33
C ALA A 77 -9.80 6.83 9.21
N ILE A 78 -11.12 6.65 9.39
CA ILE A 78 -11.93 7.47 10.30
C ILE A 78 -11.52 7.27 11.76
N ASN A 79 -11.30 6.04 12.21
CA ASN A 79 -10.88 5.75 13.58
C ASN A 79 -9.49 6.34 13.90
N ASN A 80 -8.55 6.28 12.95
CA ASN A 80 -7.22 6.90 13.10
C ASN A 80 -7.33 8.43 13.27
N ALA A 81 -8.22 9.08 12.51
CA ALA A 81 -8.48 10.52 12.64
C ALA A 81 -9.25 10.90 13.93
N LYS A 82 -10.17 10.06 14.39
CA LYS A 82 -10.86 10.26 15.69
C LYS A 82 -9.91 10.14 16.89
N ASN A 83 -8.91 9.27 16.78
CA ASN A 83 -7.94 9.03 17.85
C ASN A 83 -6.74 9.99 17.81
N SER A 84 -6.61 10.85 16.79
CA SER A 84 -5.52 11.82 16.67
C SER A 84 -5.84 13.14 17.37
N SER A 85 -5.88 13.13 18.70
CA SER A 85 -5.86 14.35 19.51
C SER A 85 -4.45 14.97 19.47
N ASP A 86 -4.32 16.18 18.92
CA ASP A 86 -3.09 16.98 18.78
C ASP A 86 -2.06 16.50 17.71
N THR A 87 -2.47 16.41 16.45
CA THR A 87 -1.59 16.16 15.29
C THR A 87 -1.16 17.44 14.54
N ASP A 88 0.04 17.41 13.93
CA ASP A 88 0.57 18.46 13.05
C ASP A 88 -0.17 18.58 11.71
N ASN A 89 -0.06 19.73 11.04
CA ASN A 89 -0.76 20.01 9.76
C ASN A 89 -0.48 18.96 8.66
N LYS A 90 0.78 18.50 8.59
CA LYS A 90 1.25 17.53 7.59
C LYS A 90 0.65 16.14 7.84
N ASP A 91 0.46 15.78 9.10
CA ASP A 91 -0.15 14.51 9.50
C ASP A 91 -1.68 14.59 9.36
N LYS A 92 -2.29 15.74 9.68
CA LYS A 92 -3.71 16.02 9.39
C LYS A 92 -4.03 15.94 7.90
N LYS A 93 -3.22 16.55 7.04
CA LYS A 93 -3.36 16.41 5.58
C LYS A 93 -3.27 14.95 5.14
N THR A 94 -2.35 14.18 5.72
CA THR A 94 -2.25 12.74 5.47
C THR A 94 -3.50 11.98 5.94
N LEU A 95 -4.08 12.32 7.10
CA LEU A 95 -5.35 11.75 7.57
C LEU A 95 -6.53 12.10 6.65
N ILE A 96 -6.63 13.36 6.22
CA ILE A 96 -7.63 13.84 5.25
C ILE A 96 -7.50 13.09 3.92
N ASP A 97 -6.29 13.01 3.36
CA ASP A 97 -6.03 12.33 2.10
C ASP A 97 -6.30 10.82 2.20
N ASN A 98 -6.00 10.19 3.34
CA ASN A 98 -6.35 8.79 3.63
C ASN A 98 -7.87 8.58 3.67
N ILE A 99 -8.62 9.43 4.38
CA ILE A 99 -10.10 9.33 4.44
C ILE A 99 -10.70 9.58 3.06
N LYS A 100 -10.28 10.62 2.35
CA LYS A 100 -10.73 10.93 0.98
C LYS A 100 -10.45 9.78 0.02
N THR A 101 -9.25 9.19 0.09
CA THR A 101 -8.86 8.05 -0.76
C THR A 101 -9.69 6.81 -0.43
N ALA A 102 -9.86 6.47 0.86
CA ALA A 102 -10.69 5.35 1.26
C ALA A 102 -12.16 5.55 0.85
N LYS A 103 -12.73 6.74 1.08
CA LYS A 103 -14.09 7.13 0.67
C LYS A 103 -14.30 7.05 -0.84
N LYS A 104 -13.34 7.54 -1.63
CA LYS A 104 -13.33 7.47 -3.11
C LYS A 104 -13.25 6.03 -3.61
N ASN A 105 -12.56 5.15 -2.89
CA ASN A 105 -12.38 3.77 -3.31
C ASN A 105 -13.60 2.88 -2.99
N LEU A 106 -14.46 3.25 -2.04
CA LEU A 106 -15.63 2.46 -1.61
C LEU A 106 -16.50 1.99 -2.81
N GLY A 107 -16.67 0.69 -2.94
CA GLY A 107 -17.52 0.10 -3.99
C GLY A 107 -16.81 -0.07 -5.34
N GLY A 108 -15.62 0.52 -5.52
CA GLY A 108 -14.82 0.37 -6.73
C GLY A 108 -14.12 -0.99 -6.81
N ASN A 109 -13.69 -1.56 -5.68
CA ASN A 109 -12.85 -2.76 -5.67
C ASN A 109 -13.62 -4.07 -5.93
N SER A 110 -14.96 -4.04 -5.84
CA SER A 110 -15.85 -5.08 -6.35
C SER A 110 -15.57 -5.43 -7.83
N TYR A 111 -14.96 -4.50 -8.59
CA TYR A 111 -14.48 -4.73 -9.95
C TYR A 111 -13.31 -5.74 -10.06
N ILE A 112 -12.48 -5.95 -9.03
CA ILE A 112 -11.33 -6.88 -9.13
C ILE A 112 -11.79 -8.31 -9.46
N THR A 113 -12.92 -8.73 -8.89
CA THR A 113 -13.51 -10.06 -9.16
C THR A 113 -14.50 -10.06 -10.33
N TYR A 114 -14.61 -8.96 -11.08
CA TYR A 114 -15.61 -8.78 -12.14
C TYR A 114 -15.52 -9.86 -13.22
N GLU A 115 -14.31 -10.10 -13.75
CA GLU A 115 -14.12 -11.07 -14.82
C GLU A 115 -14.37 -12.51 -14.36
N ASP A 116 -13.91 -12.88 -13.15
CA ASP A 116 -14.17 -14.20 -12.57
C ASP A 116 -15.66 -14.43 -12.28
N ARG A 117 -16.38 -13.41 -11.80
CA ARG A 117 -17.84 -13.48 -11.58
C ARG A 117 -18.62 -13.47 -12.89
N GLN A 118 -18.15 -12.80 -13.93
CA GLN A 118 -18.70 -12.93 -15.28
C GLN A 118 -18.46 -14.33 -15.86
N ALA A 119 -17.30 -14.93 -15.63
CA ALA A 119 -17.02 -16.32 -16.01
C ALA A 119 -17.98 -17.27 -15.27
N LEU A 120 -18.02 -17.20 -13.94
CA LEU A 120 -18.87 -18.04 -13.09
C LEU A 120 -20.36 -17.89 -13.42
N SER A 121 -20.89 -16.67 -13.58
CA SER A 121 -22.29 -16.44 -13.95
C SER A 121 -22.64 -16.96 -15.35
N SER A 122 -21.68 -16.95 -16.29
CA SER A 122 -21.85 -17.56 -17.61
C SER A 122 -21.86 -19.09 -17.53
N THR A 123 -20.98 -19.69 -16.73
CA THR A 123 -20.96 -21.13 -16.48
C THR A 123 -22.21 -21.60 -15.73
N ILE A 124 -22.76 -20.79 -14.81
CA ILE A 124 -24.07 -21.03 -14.17
C ILE A 124 -25.20 -20.99 -15.22
N ALA A 125 -25.16 -20.06 -16.18
CA ALA A 125 -26.15 -20.02 -17.27
C ALA A 125 -26.07 -21.28 -18.15
N MET A 126 -24.87 -21.77 -18.47
CA MET A 126 -24.67 -23.05 -19.16
C MET A 126 -25.22 -24.22 -18.32
N ALA A 127 -24.87 -24.30 -17.04
CA ALA A 127 -25.36 -25.35 -16.15
C ALA A 127 -26.89 -25.39 -16.07
N LYS A 128 -27.56 -24.24 -16.00
CA LYS A 128 -29.03 -24.13 -16.06
C LYS A 128 -29.61 -24.55 -17.41
N LYS A 129 -28.92 -24.23 -18.52
CA LYS A 129 -29.31 -24.68 -19.86
C LYS A 129 -29.14 -26.20 -20.03
N LEU A 130 -28.10 -26.78 -19.42
CA LEU A 130 -27.92 -28.22 -19.31
C LEU A 130 -29.05 -28.85 -18.48
N GLU A 131 -29.39 -28.27 -17.31
CA GLU A 131 -30.47 -28.73 -16.43
C GLU A 131 -31.82 -28.84 -17.16
N VAL A 132 -32.15 -27.87 -18.03
CA VAL A 132 -33.33 -27.95 -18.92
C VAL A 132 -33.18 -29.05 -19.98
N SER A 133 -31.99 -29.19 -20.59
CA SER A 133 -31.72 -30.18 -21.64
C SER A 133 -31.81 -31.63 -21.14
N ILE A 134 -31.55 -31.88 -19.85
CA ILE A 134 -31.57 -33.22 -19.24
C ILE A 134 -32.96 -33.69 -18.75
N VAL A 135 -33.98 -32.81 -18.72
CA VAL A 135 -35.31 -33.14 -18.17
C VAL A 135 -35.96 -34.34 -18.91
N ASN A 136 -35.81 -34.40 -20.22
CA ASN A 136 -36.46 -35.40 -21.09
C ASN A 136 -35.59 -36.63 -21.41
N LYS A 137 -34.51 -36.87 -20.65
CA LYS A 137 -33.56 -37.97 -20.86
C LYS A 137 -33.52 -38.89 -19.64
N ASN A 138 -33.18 -40.17 -19.85
CA ASN A 138 -32.98 -41.18 -18.80
C ASN A 138 -31.66 -40.94 -18.03
N ILE A 139 -31.64 -39.84 -17.28
CA ILE A 139 -30.49 -39.37 -16.51
C ILE A 139 -30.71 -39.66 -15.03
N SER A 140 -29.64 -40.09 -14.35
CA SER A 140 -29.68 -40.49 -12.94
C SER A 140 -30.13 -39.33 -12.05
N ASN A 141 -30.89 -39.65 -11.00
CA ASN A 141 -31.23 -38.67 -9.96
C ASN A 141 -29.97 -38.15 -9.25
N GLU A 142 -28.92 -38.98 -9.15
CA GLU A 142 -27.64 -38.57 -8.55
C GLU A 142 -26.96 -37.46 -9.37
N ASP A 143 -26.88 -37.64 -10.69
CA ASP A 143 -26.27 -36.65 -11.60
C ASP A 143 -27.07 -35.34 -11.65
N LYS A 144 -28.42 -35.43 -11.59
CA LYS A 144 -29.31 -34.27 -11.47
C LYS A 144 -29.05 -33.51 -10.17
N ASN A 145 -29.11 -34.21 -9.03
CA ASN A 145 -28.87 -33.61 -7.72
C ASN A 145 -27.48 -32.97 -7.63
N ARG A 146 -26.45 -33.61 -8.20
CA ARG A 146 -25.09 -33.08 -8.26
C ARG A 146 -24.99 -31.80 -9.10
N LEU A 147 -25.66 -31.73 -10.25
CA LEU A 147 -25.69 -30.52 -11.09
C LEU A 147 -26.41 -29.38 -10.36
N THR A 148 -27.61 -29.61 -9.82
CA THR A 148 -28.37 -28.60 -9.08
C THR A 148 -27.60 -28.10 -7.85
N SER A 149 -26.99 -29.00 -7.07
CA SER A 149 -26.16 -28.64 -5.90
C SER A 149 -24.98 -27.74 -6.30
N ALA A 150 -24.31 -28.05 -7.41
CA ALA A 150 -23.19 -27.25 -7.91
C ALA A 150 -23.64 -25.88 -8.47
N ILE A 151 -24.85 -25.79 -9.07
CA ILE A 151 -25.48 -24.53 -9.46
C ILE A 151 -25.76 -23.67 -8.23
N ASP A 152 -26.32 -24.25 -7.16
CA ASP A 152 -26.66 -23.54 -5.93
C ASP A 152 -25.41 -23.03 -5.20
N GLU A 153 -24.39 -23.88 -5.03
CA GLU A 153 -23.10 -23.50 -4.44
C GLU A 153 -22.42 -22.37 -5.23
N SER A 154 -22.42 -22.48 -6.56
CA SER A 154 -21.88 -21.45 -7.47
C SER A 154 -22.67 -20.14 -7.39
N THR A 155 -23.99 -20.22 -7.26
CA THR A 155 -24.87 -19.05 -7.10
C THR A 155 -24.63 -18.36 -5.75
N ASN A 156 -24.40 -19.13 -4.67
CA ASN A 156 -24.05 -18.59 -3.35
C ASN A 156 -22.70 -17.88 -3.36
N ILE A 157 -21.69 -18.45 -4.02
CA ILE A 157 -20.37 -17.81 -4.20
C ILE A 157 -20.48 -16.53 -5.04
N LEU A 158 -21.24 -16.56 -6.15
CA LEU A 158 -21.48 -15.40 -7.01
C LEU A 158 -22.11 -14.22 -6.25
N ASN A 159 -23.04 -14.50 -5.34
CA ASN A 159 -23.74 -13.50 -4.53
C ASN A 159 -22.93 -13.01 -3.31
N ASN A 160 -21.87 -13.72 -2.91
CA ASN A 160 -21.05 -13.34 -1.77
C ASN A 160 -19.89 -12.41 -2.17
N ASN A 161 -20.01 -11.12 -1.84
CA ASN A 161 -19.02 -10.08 -2.11
C ASN A 161 -17.71 -10.23 -1.31
N GLU A 162 -17.62 -11.16 -0.35
CA GLU A 162 -16.41 -11.41 0.46
C GLU A 162 -15.56 -12.59 -0.06
N VAL A 163 -15.94 -13.23 -1.18
CA VAL A 163 -15.15 -14.32 -1.79
C VAL A 163 -14.08 -13.75 -2.73
N ASP A 164 -12.85 -14.23 -2.56
CA ASP A 164 -11.70 -13.87 -3.38
C ASP A 164 -11.71 -14.52 -4.77
N SER A 165 -11.03 -13.86 -5.72
CA SER A 165 -10.87 -14.29 -7.13
C SER A 165 -10.53 -15.78 -7.29
N SER A 166 -9.58 -16.30 -6.49
CA SER A 166 -9.14 -17.70 -6.59
C SER A 166 -10.22 -18.73 -6.26
N ASP A 167 -11.11 -18.42 -5.31
CA ASP A 167 -12.20 -19.33 -4.93
C ASP A 167 -13.35 -19.28 -5.96
N ILE A 168 -13.59 -18.11 -6.56
CA ILE A 168 -14.54 -17.93 -7.67
C ILE A 168 -14.06 -18.70 -8.90
N ASP A 169 -12.79 -18.55 -9.29
CA ASP A 169 -12.17 -19.30 -10.39
C ASP A 169 -12.17 -20.81 -10.13
N LYS A 170 -11.82 -21.24 -8.92
CA LYS A 170 -11.89 -22.66 -8.52
C LYS A 170 -13.30 -23.23 -8.65
N GLN A 171 -14.33 -22.49 -8.23
CA GLN A 171 -15.72 -22.94 -8.36
C GLN A 171 -16.21 -22.91 -9.82
N ASN A 172 -15.84 -21.88 -10.58
CA ASN A 172 -16.13 -21.79 -12.01
C ASN A 172 -15.58 -23.01 -12.77
N LYS A 173 -14.32 -23.36 -12.48
CA LYS A 173 -13.65 -24.56 -12.94
C LYS A 173 -14.38 -25.84 -12.53
N ASN A 174 -14.75 -25.99 -11.25
CA ASN A 174 -15.52 -27.13 -10.75
C ASN A 174 -16.84 -27.33 -11.52
N LEU A 175 -17.64 -26.26 -11.65
CA LEU A 175 -18.91 -26.29 -12.38
C LEU A 175 -18.72 -26.60 -13.87
N ALA A 176 -17.71 -26.03 -14.52
CA ALA A 176 -17.35 -26.36 -15.91
C ALA A 176 -16.94 -27.83 -16.07
N GLY A 177 -16.25 -28.40 -15.08
CA GLY A 177 -15.95 -29.83 -14.96
C GLY A 177 -17.21 -30.70 -14.93
N ILE A 178 -18.18 -30.33 -14.09
CA ILE A 178 -19.46 -31.04 -13.95
C ILE A 178 -20.27 -30.97 -15.26
N ILE A 179 -20.36 -29.80 -15.90
CA ILE A 179 -21.02 -29.65 -17.22
C ILE A 179 -20.37 -30.60 -18.23
N ASN A 180 -19.05 -30.55 -18.38
CA ASN A 180 -18.33 -31.35 -19.37
C ASN A 180 -18.44 -32.86 -19.12
N GLU A 181 -18.41 -33.30 -17.86
CA GLU A 181 -18.61 -34.70 -17.49
C GLU A 181 -20.01 -35.19 -17.84
N LEU A 182 -21.04 -34.41 -17.55
CA LEU A 182 -22.44 -34.77 -17.82
C LEU A 182 -22.78 -34.69 -19.32
N GLU A 183 -22.24 -33.72 -20.05
CA GLU A 183 -22.41 -33.65 -21.51
C GLU A 183 -21.78 -34.86 -22.21
N GLY A 184 -20.55 -35.21 -21.86
CA GLY A 184 -19.88 -36.39 -22.41
C GLY A 184 -20.59 -37.71 -22.04
N LYS A 185 -21.02 -37.86 -20.77
CA LYS A 185 -21.72 -39.06 -20.27
C LYS A 185 -23.05 -39.34 -20.97
N TYR A 186 -23.72 -38.30 -21.48
CA TYR A 186 -25.07 -38.40 -22.04
C TYR A 186 -25.18 -38.02 -23.52
N GLU A 187 -24.04 -37.89 -24.22
CA GLU A 187 -23.95 -37.50 -25.63
C GLU A 187 -24.64 -36.13 -25.90
N LEU A 188 -24.50 -35.20 -24.95
CA LEU A 188 -25.05 -33.84 -24.98
C LEU A 188 -23.98 -32.77 -25.24
N ASP A 189 -22.86 -33.18 -25.84
CA ASP A 189 -21.77 -32.32 -26.33
C ASP A 189 -22.26 -31.02 -26.99
N GLY A 190 -22.05 -29.86 -26.34
CA GLY A 190 -22.44 -28.56 -26.89
C GLY A 190 -23.88 -28.12 -26.56
N ALA A 191 -24.69 -28.94 -25.90
CA ALA A 191 -26.10 -28.66 -25.64
C ALA A 191 -26.33 -27.45 -24.71
N SER A 192 -25.40 -27.20 -23.78
CA SER A 192 -25.46 -26.06 -22.87
C SER A 192 -24.88 -24.75 -23.43
N ALA A 193 -24.39 -24.74 -24.67
CA ALA A 193 -23.82 -23.55 -25.30
C ALA A 193 -24.80 -22.36 -25.32
N LEU A 194 -24.31 -21.17 -24.95
CA LEU A 194 -25.13 -19.96 -24.87
C LEU A 194 -25.24 -19.27 -26.23
N THR A 195 -26.45 -18.83 -26.56
CA THR A 195 -26.72 -17.92 -27.68
C THR A 195 -26.34 -16.48 -27.31
N SER A 196 -26.33 -15.56 -28.28
CA SER A 196 -26.15 -14.13 -27.96
C SER A 196 -27.23 -13.58 -27.03
N ASP A 197 -28.47 -14.02 -27.21
CA ASP A 197 -29.61 -13.60 -26.38
C ASP A 197 -29.51 -14.19 -24.96
N ASP A 198 -29.04 -15.44 -24.83
CA ASP A 198 -28.73 -16.04 -23.53
C ASP A 198 -27.67 -15.22 -22.79
N ILE A 199 -26.58 -14.82 -23.46
CA ILE A 199 -25.50 -14.00 -22.88
C ILE A 199 -26.02 -12.61 -22.47
N GLU A 200 -26.80 -11.93 -23.31
CA GLU A 200 -27.41 -10.63 -22.99
C GLU A 200 -28.43 -10.69 -21.84
N SER A 201 -28.99 -11.87 -21.56
CA SER A 201 -29.92 -12.07 -20.44
C SER A 201 -29.24 -12.22 -19.07
N ILE A 202 -27.93 -12.47 -19.03
CA ILE A 202 -27.20 -12.68 -17.77
C ILE A 202 -27.04 -11.35 -17.05
N LYS A 203 -27.60 -11.27 -15.85
CA LYS A 203 -27.45 -10.11 -14.97
C LYS A 203 -26.27 -10.30 -14.03
N ASP A 204 -25.39 -9.31 -13.97
CA ASP A 204 -24.46 -9.14 -12.87
C ASP A 204 -25.25 -8.81 -11.58
N THR A 205 -24.72 -9.14 -10.40
CA THR A 205 -25.33 -8.75 -9.13
C THR A 205 -25.17 -7.24 -8.91
N ASP A 206 -26.06 -6.61 -8.14
CA ASP A 206 -26.11 -5.14 -7.98
C ASP A 206 -24.76 -4.53 -7.57
N SER A 207 -24.03 -5.19 -6.66
CA SER A 207 -22.68 -4.79 -6.20
C SER A 207 -21.60 -4.87 -7.28
N ILE A 208 -21.69 -5.87 -8.16
CA ILE A 208 -20.74 -6.12 -9.24
C ILE A 208 -21.03 -5.20 -10.43
N ALA A 209 -22.31 -4.99 -10.74
CA ALA A 209 -22.75 -3.97 -11.69
C ALA A 209 -22.34 -2.56 -11.24
N TYR A 210 -22.50 -2.25 -9.93
CA TYR A 210 -22.06 -1.00 -9.32
C TYR A 210 -20.55 -0.79 -9.48
N GLY A 211 -19.72 -1.74 -8.99
CA GLY A 211 -18.27 -1.60 -9.02
C GLY A 211 -17.71 -1.51 -10.44
N LYS A 212 -18.31 -2.23 -11.40
CA LYS A 212 -18.01 -2.07 -12.82
C LYS A 212 -18.32 -0.67 -13.33
N ALA A 213 -19.52 -0.15 -13.08
CA ALA A 213 -19.91 1.20 -13.51
C ALA A 213 -19.03 2.29 -12.88
N HIS A 214 -18.64 2.10 -11.61
CA HIS A 214 -17.74 2.99 -10.89
C HIS A 214 -16.33 3.00 -11.50
N SER A 215 -15.74 1.82 -11.74
CA SER A 215 -14.42 1.65 -12.37
C SER A 215 -14.40 2.14 -13.82
N ASP A 216 -15.43 1.84 -14.62
CA ASP A 216 -15.56 2.34 -16.00
C ASP A 216 -15.57 3.89 -16.02
N LEU A 217 -16.32 4.51 -15.11
CA LEU A 217 -16.41 5.97 -14.99
C LEU A 217 -15.08 6.59 -14.56
N GLU A 218 -14.40 6.02 -13.56
CA GLU A 218 -13.07 6.48 -13.14
C GLU A 218 -12.06 6.43 -14.30
N ASN A 219 -11.98 5.29 -14.98
CA ASN A 219 -11.06 5.09 -16.10
C ASN A 219 -11.33 6.09 -17.22
N LEU A 220 -12.59 6.39 -17.51
CA LEU A 220 -12.96 7.40 -18.50
C LEU A 220 -12.65 8.83 -18.05
N VAL A 221 -12.95 9.21 -16.80
CA VAL A 221 -12.61 10.52 -16.23
C VAL A 221 -11.09 10.75 -16.28
N ASN A 222 -10.30 9.75 -15.88
CA ASN A 222 -8.84 9.79 -15.93
C ASN A 222 -8.30 9.84 -17.38
N THR A 223 -8.94 9.13 -18.32
CA THR A 223 -8.59 9.17 -19.75
C THR A 223 -8.87 10.54 -20.36
N VAL A 224 -10.04 11.13 -20.05
CA VAL A 224 -10.41 12.47 -20.52
C VAL A 224 -9.49 13.53 -19.91
N LYS A 225 -9.14 13.44 -18.62
CA LYS A 225 -8.16 14.32 -17.98
C LYS A 225 -6.83 14.32 -18.74
N LYS A 226 -6.22 13.14 -18.92
CA LYS A 226 -4.96 12.97 -19.67
C LYS A 226 -5.05 13.49 -21.10
N PHE A 227 -6.20 13.30 -21.76
CA PHE A 227 -6.45 13.87 -23.08
C PHE A 227 -6.50 15.41 -23.06
N THR A 228 -7.21 16.03 -22.11
CA THR A 228 -7.26 17.50 -21.98
C THR A 228 -5.92 18.14 -21.63
N GLU A 229 -5.01 17.39 -21.00
CA GLU A 229 -3.63 17.79 -20.72
C GLU A 229 -2.69 17.58 -21.94
N SER A 230 -3.15 16.90 -22.99
CA SER A 230 -2.34 16.54 -24.16
C SER A 230 -2.27 17.64 -25.23
N SER A 231 -1.21 17.62 -26.03
CA SER A 231 -1.07 18.52 -27.19
C SER A 231 -2.12 18.29 -28.30
N ASP A 232 -2.86 17.18 -28.27
CA ASP A 232 -3.93 16.91 -29.23
C ASP A 232 -5.20 17.71 -28.91
N TYR A 233 -5.46 17.99 -27.62
CA TYR A 233 -6.64 18.75 -27.20
C TYR A 233 -6.66 20.19 -27.75
N SER A 234 -5.49 20.83 -27.87
CA SER A 234 -5.36 22.17 -28.47
C SER A 234 -5.70 22.23 -29.95
N LYS A 235 -5.83 21.08 -30.63
CA LYS A 235 -6.24 20.98 -32.05
C LYS A 235 -7.75 21.08 -32.24
N ILE A 236 -8.55 21.02 -31.15
CA ILE A 236 -10.00 21.17 -31.21
C ILE A 236 -10.35 22.65 -31.40
N SER A 237 -10.75 23.02 -32.61
CA SER A 237 -11.17 24.39 -32.93
C SER A 237 -12.61 24.71 -32.52
N SER A 238 -13.44 23.70 -32.26
CA SER A 238 -14.84 23.89 -31.88
C SER A 238 -15.00 24.17 -30.38
N LYS A 239 -15.36 25.41 -30.05
CA LYS A 239 -15.66 25.83 -28.67
C LYS A 239 -16.82 25.04 -28.05
N ASP A 240 -17.81 24.64 -28.83
CA ASP A 240 -18.95 23.85 -28.33
C ASP A 240 -18.52 22.43 -27.92
N ILE A 241 -17.59 21.82 -28.66
CA ILE A 241 -17.02 20.50 -28.31
C ILE A 241 -16.16 20.61 -27.05
N VAL A 242 -15.32 21.65 -26.95
CA VAL A 242 -14.53 21.97 -25.74
C VAL A 242 -15.43 22.15 -24.51
N ASN A 243 -16.48 22.99 -24.63
CA ASN A 243 -17.44 23.26 -23.57
C ASN A 243 -18.23 22.00 -23.17
N SER A 244 -18.66 21.19 -24.15
CA SER A 244 -19.37 19.93 -23.91
C SER A 244 -18.49 18.93 -23.19
N LEU A 245 -17.22 18.75 -23.60
CA LEU A 245 -16.30 17.83 -22.94
C LEU A 245 -16.00 18.28 -21.51
N SER A 246 -15.71 19.57 -21.31
CA SER A 246 -15.47 20.13 -19.97
C SER A 246 -16.68 19.95 -19.05
N THR A 247 -17.89 20.24 -19.55
CA THR A 247 -19.14 20.13 -18.78
C THR A 247 -19.44 18.67 -18.43
N SER A 248 -19.38 17.75 -19.40
CA SER A 248 -19.58 16.33 -19.14
C SER A 248 -18.50 15.75 -18.22
N SER A 249 -17.24 16.20 -18.32
CA SER A 249 -16.16 15.76 -17.43
C SER A 249 -16.38 16.24 -15.99
N ASN A 250 -16.86 17.47 -15.80
CA ASN A 250 -17.19 18.01 -14.48
C ASN A 250 -18.40 17.31 -13.86
N ILE A 251 -19.42 16.97 -14.66
CA ILE A 251 -20.59 16.19 -14.19
C ILE A 251 -20.15 14.77 -13.81
N ALA A 252 -19.40 14.09 -14.69
CA ALA A 252 -18.89 12.74 -14.45
C ALA A 252 -18.04 12.67 -13.18
N LYS A 253 -17.14 13.64 -12.96
CA LYS A 253 -16.36 13.73 -11.72
C LYS A 253 -17.26 13.89 -10.49
N LYS A 254 -18.26 14.79 -10.53
CA LYS A 254 -19.20 14.99 -9.40
C LYS A 254 -20.05 13.76 -9.08
N VAL A 255 -20.45 12.99 -10.10
CA VAL A 255 -21.21 11.74 -9.91
C VAL A 255 -20.31 10.63 -9.40
N TYR A 256 -19.07 10.55 -9.86
CA TYR A 256 -18.06 9.61 -9.36
C TYR A 256 -17.67 9.90 -7.90
N ASP A 257 -17.41 11.17 -7.55
CA ASP A 257 -17.05 11.58 -6.19
C ASP A 257 -18.24 11.52 -5.19
N ASN A 258 -19.47 11.20 -5.66
CA ASN A 258 -20.68 11.14 -4.83
C ASN A 258 -20.96 9.72 -4.31
N PRO A 259 -20.83 9.45 -3.00
CA PRO A 259 -21.03 8.11 -2.43
C PRO A 259 -22.48 7.59 -2.54
N ASN A 260 -23.43 8.46 -2.84
CA ASN A 260 -24.85 8.10 -3.02
C ASN A 260 -25.28 7.99 -4.49
N SER A 261 -24.39 8.17 -5.45
CA SER A 261 -24.73 7.92 -6.86
C SER A 261 -24.98 6.44 -7.10
N SER A 262 -26.05 6.14 -7.81
CA SER A 262 -26.48 4.78 -8.15
C SER A 262 -25.72 4.21 -9.35
N THR A 263 -25.86 2.90 -9.60
CA THR A 263 -25.35 2.26 -10.82
C THR A 263 -25.84 2.96 -12.09
N ASP A 264 -27.10 3.38 -12.14
CA ASP A 264 -27.68 4.09 -13.29
C ASP A 264 -27.11 5.51 -13.45
N ASP A 265 -26.80 6.22 -12.35
CA ASP A 265 -26.15 7.53 -12.40
C ASP A 265 -24.73 7.43 -12.97
N LEU A 266 -23.97 6.43 -12.49
CA LEU A 266 -22.61 6.13 -12.94
C LEU A 266 -22.58 5.78 -14.43
N VAL A 267 -23.43 4.84 -14.86
CA VAL A 267 -23.54 4.41 -16.27
C VAL A 267 -24.01 5.55 -17.17
N SER A 268 -24.99 6.36 -16.72
CA SER A 268 -25.47 7.51 -17.49
C SER A 268 -24.40 8.59 -17.64
N SER A 269 -23.63 8.85 -16.59
CA SER A 269 -22.50 9.79 -16.61
C SER A 269 -21.37 9.30 -17.51
N TYR A 270 -21.06 8.00 -17.48
CA TYR A 270 -20.11 7.37 -18.40
C TYR A 270 -20.55 7.57 -19.85
N ARG A 271 -21.81 7.24 -20.20
CA ARG A 271 -22.35 7.42 -21.56
C ARG A 271 -22.24 8.86 -22.04
N ASN A 272 -22.60 9.83 -21.19
CA ASN A 272 -22.54 11.26 -21.50
C ASN A 272 -21.09 11.74 -21.73
N LEU A 273 -20.16 11.37 -20.85
CA LEU A 273 -18.75 11.71 -20.99
C LEU A 273 -18.10 11.03 -22.21
N ASN A 274 -18.39 9.75 -22.45
CA ASN A 274 -17.86 9.00 -23.58
C ASN A 274 -18.33 9.61 -24.91
N ASN A 275 -19.61 9.99 -25.01
CA ASN A 275 -20.15 10.69 -26.17
C ASN A 275 -19.44 12.05 -26.43
N ALA A 276 -19.25 12.87 -25.40
CA ALA A 276 -18.52 14.14 -25.52
C ALA A 276 -17.04 13.92 -25.92
N TYR A 277 -16.39 12.90 -25.35
CA TYR A 277 -15.01 12.54 -25.66
C TYR A 277 -14.86 12.00 -27.09
N ASN A 278 -15.81 11.18 -27.56
CA ASN A 278 -15.82 10.65 -28.93
C ASN A 278 -16.05 11.76 -29.98
N LYS A 279 -16.83 12.79 -29.64
CA LYS A 279 -16.94 14.03 -30.45
C LYS A 279 -15.63 14.81 -30.50
N ALA A 280 -14.90 14.91 -29.39
CA ALA A 280 -13.59 15.56 -29.34
C ALA A 280 -12.54 14.82 -30.19
N LEU A 281 -12.44 13.49 -30.06
CA LEU A 281 -11.52 12.65 -30.84
C LEU A 281 -11.81 12.73 -32.35
N SER A 282 -13.09 12.65 -32.74
CA SER A 282 -13.50 12.73 -34.15
C SER A 282 -13.38 14.13 -34.76
N ASN A 283 -13.32 15.19 -33.95
CA ASN A 283 -12.99 16.54 -34.42
C ASN A 283 -11.52 16.66 -34.84
N ILE A 284 -10.60 16.03 -34.09
CA ILE A 284 -9.16 16.04 -34.36
C ILE A 284 -8.84 15.14 -35.56
N ASN A 285 -9.42 13.93 -35.61
CA ASN A 285 -9.29 13.02 -36.73
C ASN A 285 -10.65 12.39 -37.03
N ARG A 286 -11.21 12.70 -38.21
CA ARG A 286 -12.53 12.21 -38.63
C ARG A 286 -12.65 10.68 -38.67
N GLU A 287 -11.54 9.96 -38.84
CA GLU A 287 -11.51 8.50 -38.80
C GLU A 287 -11.48 7.93 -37.37
N ASN A 288 -11.20 8.74 -36.34
CA ASN A 288 -11.17 8.31 -34.94
C ASN A 288 -12.58 8.28 -34.30
N THR A 289 -13.53 7.71 -35.03
CA THR A 289 -14.89 7.49 -34.54
C THR A 289 -14.93 6.35 -33.51
N GLU A 290 -15.92 6.40 -32.63
CA GLU A 290 -16.24 5.28 -31.73
C GLU A 290 -16.53 3.99 -32.52
N PHE A 291 -17.25 4.11 -33.64
CA PHE A 291 -17.54 3.04 -34.58
C PHE A 291 -16.28 2.33 -35.09
N ASN A 292 -15.30 3.09 -35.59
CA ASN A 292 -14.04 2.52 -36.08
C ASN A 292 -13.23 1.87 -34.95
N ARG A 293 -13.17 2.49 -33.77
CA ARG A 293 -12.52 1.90 -32.58
C ARG A 293 -13.19 0.59 -32.13
N LEU A 294 -14.52 0.51 -32.11
CA LEU A 294 -15.24 -0.72 -31.81
C LEU A 294 -14.97 -1.81 -32.86
N LYS A 295 -14.93 -1.46 -34.16
CA LYS A 295 -14.56 -2.42 -35.22
C LYS A 295 -13.15 -2.99 -35.04
N GLU A 296 -12.15 -2.17 -34.70
CA GLU A 296 -10.79 -2.66 -34.42
C GLU A 296 -10.70 -3.48 -33.13
N GLN A 297 -11.43 -3.12 -32.07
CA GLN A 297 -11.49 -3.94 -30.85
C GLN A 297 -12.09 -5.32 -31.13
N ILE A 298 -13.20 -5.42 -31.87
CA ILE A 298 -13.81 -6.72 -32.23
C ILE A 298 -12.84 -7.56 -33.07
N LYS A 299 -12.13 -6.97 -34.05
CA LYS A 299 -11.10 -7.68 -34.83
C LYS A 299 -10.00 -8.23 -33.92
N THR A 300 -9.53 -7.41 -32.97
CA THR A 300 -8.44 -7.78 -32.05
C THR A 300 -8.87 -8.92 -31.11
N TYR A 301 -10.03 -8.81 -30.47
CA TYR A 301 -10.58 -9.84 -29.57
C TYR A 301 -11.03 -11.13 -30.27
N SER A 302 -11.19 -11.12 -31.61
CA SER A 302 -11.58 -12.32 -32.38
C SER A 302 -10.43 -13.29 -32.66
N ASN A 303 -9.19 -12.96 -32.28
CA ASN A 303 -8.01 -13.77 -32.58
C ASN A 303 -7.70 -14.76 -31.46
N LYS A 304 -7.47 -16.03 -31.83
CA LYS A 304 -7.26 -17.25 -31.00
C LYS A 304 -7.22 -16.99 -29.48
N PRO A 305 -8.35 -17.13 -28.75
CA PRO A 305 -8.38 -16.85 -27.32
C PRO A 305 -7.61 -17.91 -26.53
N GLN A 306 -7.09 -17.49 -25.38
CA GLN A 306 -6.40 -18.38 -24.43
C GLN A 306 -7.34 -19.50 -23.98
N ASN A 307 -6.78 -20.69 -23.72
CA ASN A 307 -7.49 -21.88 -23.25
C ASN A 307 -8.62 -22.44 -24.14
N TYR A 308 -8.86 -21.93 -25.36
CA TYR A 308 -9.88 -22.46 -26.28
C TYR A 308 -9.84 -23.99 -26.41
N ASP A 309 -8.64 -24.52 -26.71
CA ASP A 309 -8.39 -25.96 -26.90
C ASP A 309 -8.54 -26.79 -25.60
N LYS A 310 -8.68 -26.13 -24.43
CA LYS A 310 -8.79 -26.71 -23.09
C LYS A 310 -10.17 -26.49 -22.43
N ALA A 311 -11.04 -25.72 -23.06
CA ALA A 311 -12.38 -25.41 -22.59
C ALA A 311 -13.39 -26.50 -22.99
N SER A 312 -14.53 -26.57 -22.30
CA SER A 312 -15.60 -27.51 -22.64
C SER A 312 -16.15 -27.21 -24.03
N LYS A 313 -16.74 -28.22 -24.69
CA LYS A 313 -17.31 -28.05 -26.03
C LYS A 313 -18.41 -26.97 -26.06
N SER A 314 -19.24 -26.91 -25.03
CA SER A 314 -20.25 -25.85 -24.87
C SER A 314 -19.65 -24.45 -24.67
N ALA A 315 -18.50 -24.31 -23.99
CA ALA A 315 -17.79 -23.04 -23.88
C ALA A 315 -17.16 -22.61 -25.23
N GLN A 316 -16.57 -23.56 -25.96
CA GLN A 316 -16.04 -23.33 -27.32
C GLN A 316 -17.15 -22.89 -28.29
N GLU A 317 -18.28 -23.60 -28.29
CA GLU A 317 -19.47 -23.28 -29.10
C GLU A 317 -20.03 -21.89 -28.75
N THR A 318 -20.12 -21.56 -27.45
CA THR A 318 -20.53 -20.23 -26.95
C THR A 318 -19.64 -19.12 -27.49
N TYR A 319 -18.31 -19.29 -27.41
CA TYR A 319 -17.35 -18.35 -28.01
C TYR A 319 -17.53 -18.22 -29.52
N ASN A 320 -17.70 -19.34 -30.23
CA ASN A 320 -17.88 -19.36 -31.68
C ASN A 320 -19.17 -18.65 -32.12
N ILE A 321 -20.27 -18.81 -31.38
CA ILE A 321 -21.53 -18.10 -31.61
C ILE A 321 -21.34 -16.59 -31.45
N ALA A 322 -20.76 -16.14 -30.34
CA ALA A 322 -20.51 -14.72 -30.07
C ALA A 322 -19.56 -14.10 -31.12
N LYS A 323 -18.47 -14.81 -31.45
CA LYS A 323 -17.52 -14.41 -32.50
C LYS A 323 -18.18 -14.30 -33.87
N LYS A 324 -18.99 -15.29 -34.28
CA LYS A 324 -19.73 -15.27 -35.55
C LYS A 324 -20.70 -14.10 -35.62
N ARG A 325 -21.43 -13.81 -34.52
CA ARG A 325 -22.33 -12.65 -34.41
C ARG A 325 -21.57 -11.33 -34.59
N ALA A 326 -20.44 -11.18 -33.90
CA ALA A 326 -19.62 -9.96 -33.96
C ALA A 326 -18.97 -9.78 -35.34
N GLN A 327 -18.43 -10.84 -35.95
CA GLN A 327 -17.88 -10.82 -37.31
C GLN A 327 -18.95 -10.49 -38.36
N GLY A 328 -20.18 -11.02 -38.21
CA GLY A 328 -21.31 -10.66 -39.08
C GLY A 328 -21.64 -9.16 -39.05
N LEU A 329 -21.58 -8.55 -37.85
CA LEU A 329 -21.78 -7.09 -37.72
C LEU A 329 -20.64 -6.26 -38.30
N LEU A 330 -19.39 -6.74 -38.29
CA LEU A 330 -18.28 -6.02 -38.93
C LEU A 330 -18.51 -5.84 -40.45
N ALA A 331 -19.13 -6.82 -41.09
CA ALA A 331 -19.47 -6.83 -42.51
C ALA A 331 -20.74 -6.01 -42.84
N ASP A 332 -21.58 -5.69 -41.85
CA ASP A 332 -22.76 -4.86 -42.08
C ASP A 332 -22.37 -3.37 -42.21
N SER A 333 -22.94 -2.74 -43.23
CA SER A 333 -22.80 -1.31 -43.55
C SER A 333 -23.77 -0.42 -42.77
N LYS A 334 -24.82 -1.00 -42.16
CA LYS A 334 -25.89 -0.29 -41.44
C LYS A 334 -25.85 -0.45 -39.92
N VAL A 335 -24.93 -1.27 -39.39
CA VAL A 335 -24.82 -1.55 -37.96
C VAL A 335 -24.63 -0.26 -37.14
N SER A 336 -25.29 -0.18 -35.99
CA SER A 336 -25.12 0.92 -35.03
C SER A 336 -23.90 0.72 -34.12
N THR A 337 -23.42 1.80 -33.48
CA THR A 337 -22.39 1.71 -32.43
C THR A 337 -22.86 0.89 -31.24
N GLU A 338 -24.15 0.94 -30.89
CA GLU A 338 -24.75 0.16 -29.81
C GLU A 338 -24.69 -1.35 -30.10
N GLU A 339 -25.05 -1.79 -31.31
CA GLU A 339 -24.96 -3.20 -31.70
C GLU A 339 -23.52 -3.71 -31.73
N LEU A 340 -22.55 -2.90 -32.19
CA LEU A 340 -21.13 -3.25 -32.12
C LEU A 340 -20.64 -3.37 -30.67
N ASN A 341 -21.06 -2.44 -29.79
CA ASN A 341 -20.72 -2.48 -28.37
C ASN A 341 -21.28 -3.72 -27.67
N LYS A 342 -22.56 -4.04 -27.90
CA LYS A 342 -23.20 -5.28 -27.42
C LYS A 342 -22.45 -6.53 -27.89
N ALA A 343 -22.17 -6.63 -29.19
CA ALA A 343 -21.47 -7.80 -29.73
C ALA A 343 -20.03 -7.93 -29.19
N LEU A 344 -19.34 -6.82 -28.95
CA LEU A 344 -18.03 -6.82 -28.28
C LEU A 344 -18.13 -7.30 -26.83
N ASN A 345 -19.14 -6.85 -26.08
CA ASN A 345 -19.35 -7.28 -24.69
C ASN A 345 -19.73 -8.77 -24.61
N ASN A 346 -20.60 -9.25 -25.51
CA ASN A 346 -20.94 -10.67 -25.63
C ASN A 346 -19.71 -11.51 -25.97
N LEU A 347 -18.85 -11.03 -26.89
CA LEU A 347 -17.60 -11.70 -27.25
C LEU A 347 -16.60 -11.76 -26.07
N LYS A 348 -16.47 -10.67 -25.30
CA LYS A 348 -15.66 -10.65 -24.07
C LYS A 348 -16.19 -11.66 -23.05
N ARG A 349 -17.48 -11.63 -22.72
CA ARG A 349 -18.11 -12.55 -21.76
C ARG A 349 -18.00 -14.02 -22.21
N ALA A 350 -18.19 -14.31 -23.50
CA ALA A 350 -17.99 -15.65 -24.08
C ALA A 350 -16.51 -16.06 -24.18
N THR A 351 -15.56 -15.14 -24.07
CA THR A 351 -14.14 -15.48 -23.93
C THR A 351 -13.83 -15.93 -22.50
N LEU A 352 -14.45 -15.30 -21.50
CA LEU A 352 -14.31 -15.67 -20.07
C LEU A 352 -14.88 -17.07 -19.76
N THR A 353 -15.80 -17.60 -20.58
CA THR A 353 -16.28 -18.98 -20.43
C THR A 353 -15.27 -20.04 -20.82
N LEU A 354 -14.19 -19.69 -21.52
CA LEU A 354 -13.12 -20.61 -21.94
C LEU A 354 -12.18 -20.99 -20.78
N ALA A 355 -12.70 -21.05 -19.55
CA ALA A 355 -11.97 -21.59 -18.42
C ALA A 355 -11.55 -23.05 -18.72
N PRO A 356 -10.31 -23.44 -18.42
CA PRO A 356 -9.86 -24.80 -18.67
C PRO A 356 -10.65 -25.76 -17.78
N VAL A 357 -11.24 -26.78 -18.38
CA VAL A 357 -11.98 -27.81 -17.64
C VAL A 357 -11.00 -28.53 -16.72
N PRO A 358 -11.25 -28.64 -15.41
CA PRO A 358 -10.46 -29.49 -14.54
C PRO A 358 -10.51 -30.92 -15.06
N ILE A 359 -9.36 -31.41 -15.51
CA ILE A 359 -9.19 -32.83 -15.74
C ILE A 359 -9.37 -33.48 -14.37
N LYS A 360 -10.42 -34.30 -14.22
CA LYS A 360 -10.59 -35.15 -13.04
C LYS A 360 -9.37 -36.05 -12.93
N THR A 361 -8.44 -35.67 -12.05
CA THR A 361 -7.38 -36.58 -11.60
C THR A 361 -8.06 -37.81 -11.05
N LEU A 362 -7.54 -39.00 -11.35
CA LEU A 362 -8.10 -40.28 -10.88
C LEU A 362 -7.81 -40.53 -9.39
N ASP A 363 -7.66 -39.46 -8.62
CA ASP A 363 -7.04 -39.47 -7.30
C ASP A 363 -8.05 -39.50 -6.13
N ASP A 364 -9.34 -39.34 -6.46
CA ASP A 364 -10.43 -39.68 -5.56
C ASP A 364 -10.46 -41.21 -5.34
N ASN A 365 -9.76 -41.65 -4.28
CA ASN A 365 -9.70 -43.03 -3.82
C ASN A 365 -11.08 -43.52 -3.33
N ASN A 366 -12.00 -43.75 -4.26
CA ASN A 366 -13.27 -44.41 -4.01
C ASN A 366 -13.21 -45.85 -4.54
N SER A 367 -12.91 -46.79 -3.64
CA SER A 367 -12.58 -48.21 -3.89
C SER A 367 -13.72 -49.08 -4.43
N SER A 368 -14.66 -48.49 -5.19
CA SER A 368 -15.85 -49.12 -5.76
C SER A 368 -16.15 -48.68 -7.20
N ARG A 369 -15.27 -47.89 -7.85
CA ARG A 369 -15.44 -47.51 -9.27
C ARG A 369 -14.79 -48.54 -10.19
N THR A 370 -15.58 -49.17 -11.05
CA THR A 370 -15.09 -49.92 -12.21
C THR A 370 -14.48 -48.94 -13.22
N TYR A 371 -13.24 -49.20 -13.66
CA TYR A 371 -12.61 -48.42 -14.72
C TYR A 371 -13.08 -48.85 -16.10
N THR A 372 -13.03 -47.93 -17.07
CA THR A 372 -13.50 -48.16 -18.44
C THR A 372 -12.39 -47.97 -19.47
N ILE A 373 -12.58 -48.52 -20.68
CA ILE A 373 -11.62 -48.30 -21.78
C ILE A 373 -11.50 -46.81 -22.16
N ASP A 374 -12.53 -46.00 -21.91
CA ASP A 374 -12.51 -44.56 -22.16
C ASP A 374 -11.74 -43.78 -21.08
N ASP A 375 -11.73 -44.26 -19.83
CA ASP A 375 -10.78 -43.77 -18.82
C ASP A 375 -9.33 -44.06 -19.23
N LEU A 376 -9.06 -45.19 -19.88
CA LEU A 376 -7.73 -45.53 -20.40
C LEU A 376 -7.32 -44.64 -21.60
N LYS A 377 -8.22 -44.45 -22.58
CA LYS A 377 -8.00 -43.52 -23.70
C LYS A 377 -7.72 -42.10 -23.21
N ARG A 378 -8.45 -41.66 -22.18
CA ARG A 378 -8.23 -40.35 -21.54
C ARG A 378 -6.83 -40.24 -20.95
N LEU A 379 -6.34 -41.24 -20.22
CA LEU A 379 -4.96 -41.27 -19.70
C LEU A 379 -3.88 -41.25 -20.79
N VAL A 380 -4.10 -41.91 -21.93
CA VAL A 380 -3.17 -41.88 -23.07
C VAL A 380 -3.19 -40.50 -23.75
N ASN A 381 -4.36 -39.90 -23.97
CA ASN A 381 -4.47 -38.53 -24.50
C ASN A 381 -3.90 -37.47 -23.53
N GLU A 382 -3.95 -37.72 -22.22
CA GLU A 382 -3.29 -36.89 -21.21
C GLU A 382 -1.77 -37.01 -21.21
N ALA A 383 -1.20 -38.08 -21.78
CA ALA A 383 0.22 -38.42 -21.60
C ALA A 383 1.16 -37.34 -22.12
N ASP A 384 0.88 -36.70 -23.26
CA ASP A 384 1.71 -35.60 -23.78
C ASP A 384 1.65 -34.36 -22.87
N ASN A 385 0.47 -34.03 -22.33
CA ASN A 385 0.35 -32.93 -21.36
C ASN A 385 1.02 -33.27 -20.01
N TYR A 386 0.99 -34.54 -19.60
CA TYR A 386 1.67 -35.00 -18.39
C TYR A 386 3.19 -35.00 -18.58
N ARG A 387 3.69 -35.38 -19.77
CA ARG A 387 5.10 -35.27 -20.16
C ARG A 387 5.61 -33.84 -20.12
N GLU A 388 4.76 -32.88 -20.48
CA GLU A 388 5.09 -31.45 -20.39
C GLU A 388 5.04 -30.89 -18.96
N ASN A 389 4.52 -31.64 -17.97
CA ASN A 389 4.42 -31.16 -16.60
C ASN A 389 5.76 -31.23 -15.84
N ASN A 390 5.92 -30.37 -14.83
CA ASN A 390 7.15 -30.30 -14.04
C ASN A 390 7.47 -31.61 -13.30
N THR A 391 6.48 -32.32 -12.78
CA THR A 391 6.68 -33.60 -12.06
C THR A 391 7.36 -34.64 -12.95
N TYR A 392 6.85 -34.82 -14.18
CA TYR A 392 7.43 -35.72 -15.17
C TYR A 392 8.76 -35.20 -15.68
N LYS A 393 8.84 -33.94 -16.18
CA LYS A 393 10.08 -33.35 -16.73
C LYS A 393 11.26 -33.46 -15.77
N LYS A 394 11.01 -33.34 -14.46
CA LYS A 394 12.04 -33.34 -13.43
C LYS A 394 12.31 -34.73 -12.80
N SER A 395 11.53 -35.76 -13.13
CA SER A 395 11.71 -37.14 -12.64
C SER A 395 12.94 -37.86 -13.25
N SER A 396 13.36 -38.96 -12.63
CA SER A 396 14.50 -39.76 -13.09
C SER A 396 14.25 -40.37 -14.48
N ALA A 397 15.32 -40.68 -15.22
CA ALA A 397 15.23 -41.30 -16.53
C ALA A 397 14.49 -42.66 -16.49
N GLU A 398 14.70 -43.44 -15.42
CA GLU A 398 14.00 -44.71 -15.20
C GLU A 398 12.50 -44.49 -14.92
N ALA A 399 12.14 -43.55 -14.04
CA ALA A 399 10.73 -43.30 -13.71
C ALA A 399 9.93 -42.70 -14.89
N LYS A 400 10.55 -41.83 -15.69
CA LYS A 400 9.99 -41.34 -16.97
C LYS A 400 9.72 -42.49 -17.94
N LYS A 401 10.72 -43.37 -18.10
CA LYS A 401 10.67 -44.57 -18.94
C LYS A 401 9.60 -45.55 -18.47
N ASP A 402 9.41 -45.73 -17.16
CA ASP A 402 8.36 -46.59 -16.61
C ASP A 402 6.96 -46.03 -16.89
N TYR A 403 6.75 -44.72 -16.76
CA TYR A 403 5.52 -44.06 -17.17
C TYR A 403 5.27 -44.21 -18.69
N ASP A 404 6.25 -43.91 -19.54
CA ASP A 404 6.14 -44.06 -20.98
C ASP A 404 5.87 -45.51 -21.42
N ASN A 405 6.45 -46.48 -20.71
CA ASN A 405 6.18 -47.90 -20.95
C ASN A 405 4.74 -48.27 -20.55
N ALA A 406 4.21 -47.74 -19.45
CA ALA A 406 2.82 -47.94 -19.05
C ALA A 406 1.84 -47.28 -20.03
N ILE A 407 2.16 -46.09 -20.58
CA ILE A 407 1.36 -45.45 -21.64
C ILE A 407 1.39 -46.28 -22.94
N LYS A 408 2.54 -46.82 -23.35
CA LYS A 408 2.64 -47.73 -24.52
C LYS A 408 1.90 -49.06 -24.31
N GLU A 409 1.80 -49.53 -23.08
CA GLU A 409 1.02 -50.71 -22.73
C GLU A 409 -0.50 -50.42 -22.76
N ALA A 410 -0.91 -49.22 -22.31
CA ALA A 410 -2.27 -48.73 -22.48
C ALA A 410 -2.67 -48.55 -23.95
N GLU A 411 -1.81 -47.96 -24.79
CA GLU A 411 -2.01 -47.84 -26.25
C GLU A 411 -2.27 -49.19 -26.92
N LYS A 412 -1.55 -50.25 -26.50
CA LYS A 412 -1.77 -51.62 -26.99
C LYS A 412 -3.12 -52.19 -26.59
N ILE A 413 -3.56 -51.96 -25.35
CA ILE A 413 -4.87 -52.41 -24.86
C ILE A 413 -6.00 -51.69 -25.60
N ILE A 414 -5.88 -50.38 -25.83
CA ILE A 414 -6.83 -49.58 -26.64
C ILE A 414 -6.91 -50.07 -28.09
N SER A 415 -5.78 -50.55 -28.65
CA SER A 415 -5.66 -50.96 -30.05
C SER A 415 -5.93 -52.46 -30.29
N ALA A 416 -6.31 -53.23 -29.26
CA ALA A 416 -6.52 -54.67 -29.37
C ALA A 416 -7.95 -55.02 -29.80
N ASP A 417 -8.10 -56.03 -30.68
CA ASP A 417 -9.41 -56.56 -31.09
C ASP A 417 -10.25 -57.08 -29.91
N LYS A 418 -9.59 -57.48 -28.80
CA LYS A 418 -10.19 -57.91 -27.54
C LYS A 418 -9.26 -57.57 -26.37
N TYR A 419 -9.85 -57.10 -25.27
CA TYR A 419 -9.22 -56.88 -23.96
C TYR A 419 -10.18 -57.37 -22.86
N SER A 420 -9.69 -57.55 -21.63
CA SER A 420 -10.56 -57.76 -20.46
C SER A 420 -10.65 -56.50 -19.60
N ASP A 421 -11.75 -56.34 -18.86
CA ASP A 421 -11.94 -55.22 -17.92
C ASP A 421 -10.85 -55.21 -16.84
N ASN A 422 -10.36 -56.39 -16.46
CA ASN A 422 -9.24 -56.56 -15.53
C ASN A 422 -7.91 -56.06 -16.12
N ASP A 423 -7.67 -56.17 -17.43
CA ASP A 423 -6.46 -55.60 -18.05
C ASP A 423 -6.51 -54.07 -18.02
N VAL A 424 -7.69 -53.49 -18.30
CA VAL A 424 -7.97 -52.05 -18.24
C VAL A 424 -7.80 -51.52 -16.81
N GLU A 425 -8.35 -52.20 -15.81
CA GLU A 425 -8.17 -51.85 -14.40
C GLU A 425 -6.70 -51.93 -13.96
N ASN A 426 -5.99 -53.01 -14.31
CA ASN A 426 -4.58 -53.17 -13.95
C ASN A 426 -3.69 -52.10 -14.56
N ILE A 427 -3.86 -51.75 -15.84
CA ILE A 427 -3.03 -50.73 -16.47
C ILE A 427 -3.34 -49.32 -15.95
N ILE A 428 -4.59 -49.02 -15.63
CA ILE A 428 -4.97 -47.73 -15.02
C ILE A 428 -4.41 -47.62 -13.60
N ASN A 429 -4.53 -48.68 -12.79
CA ASN A 429 -3.93 -48.71 -11.46
C ASN A 429 -2.40 -48.59 -11.52
N LYS A 430 -1.74 -49.23 -12.51
CA LYS A 430 -0.30 -49.10 -12.77
C LYS A 430 0.10 -47.67 -13.14
N ILE A 431 -0.60 -47.04 -14.08
CA ILE A 431 -0.37 -45.63 -14.46
C ILE A 431 -0.57 -44.70 -13.25
N ASN A 432 -1.65 -44.88 -12.47
CA ASN A 432 -1.92 -44.06 -11.29
C ASN A 432 -0.90 -44.30 -10.17
N THR A 433 -0.38 -45.52 -10.02
CA THR A 433 0.70 -45.84 -9.07
C THR A 433 1.99 -45.15 -9.49
N ILE A 434 2.36 -45.22 -10.77
CA ILE A 434 3.53 -44.53 -11.31
C ILE A 434 3.36 -43.00 -11.19
N LYS A 435 2.19 -42.42 -11.51
CA LYS A 435 1.90 -41.00 -11.26
C LYS A 435 2.11 -40.63 -9.78
N LYS A 436 1.59 -41.44 -8.85
CA LYS A 436 1.81 -41.27 -7.41
C LYS A 436 3.26 -41.46 -7.00
N GLU A 437 4.04 -42.33 -7.64
CA GLU A 437 5.46 -42.52 -7.35
C GLU A 437 6.30 -41.35 -7.86
N LEU A 438 5.98 -40.81 -9.05
CA LEU A 438 6.54 -39.56 -9.58
C LEU A 438 6.23 -38.38 -8.64
N GLU A 439 4.99 -38.27 -8.16
CA GLU A 439 4.54 -37.23 -7.20
C GLU A 439 5.10 -37.41 -5.78
N ASN A 440 5.36 -38.64 -5.33
CA ASN A 440 5.98 -38.92 -4.04
C ASN A 440 7.51 -38.92 -4.09
N SER A 441 8.14 -38.98 -5.26
CA SER A 441 9.58 -38.73 -5.42
C SER A 441 9.96 -37.32 -4.98
N ASP A 442 9.02 -36.37 -5.08
CA ASP A 442 9.10 -34.98 -4.62
C ASP A 442 9.14 -34.83 -3.07
N LYS A 443 8.88 -35.91 -2.32
CA LYS A 443 9.05 -35.95 -0.86
C LYS A 443 10.45 -36.43 -0.43
N GLY A 444 11.30 -36.81 -1.39
CA GLY A 444 12.61 -37.40 -1.16
C GLY A 444 13.78 -36.40 -1.22
N ASN A 445 13.95 -35.70 -2.34
CA ASN A 445 15.13 -34.85 -2.57
C ASN A 445 14.84 -33.59 -3.40
N ASP A 446 15.50 -32.51 -2.98
CA ASP A 446 15.84 -31.24 -3.67
C ASP A 446 14.78 -30.42 -4.42
N LEU A 447 13.64 -30.91 -4.87
CA LEU A 447 12.74 -30.07 -5.68
C LEU A 447 11.95 -29.04 -4.89
N GLY A 448 11.40 -29.45 -3.76
CA GLY A 448 10.93 -28.54 -2.72
C GLY A 448 12.06 -27.71 -2.06
N LYS A 449 13.33 -27.86 -2.45
CA LYS A 449 14.43 -26.91 -2.16
C LYS A 449 14.66 -25.96 -3.34
N ILE A 450 14.84 -26.44 -4.57
CA ILE A 450 15.05 -25.62 -5.78
C ILE A 450 13.96 -24.57 -5.90
N ASP A 451 12.69 -24.95 -5.82
CA ASP A 451 11.61 -23.98 -6.01
C ASP A 451 11.56 -22.95 -4.84
N LYS A 452 12.05 -23.30 -3.64
CA LYS A 452 12.22 -22.36 -2.50
C LYS A 452 13.45 -21.47 -2.66
N ALA A 453 14.60 -22.02 -3.03
CA ALA A 453 15.85 -21.30 -3.28
C ALA A 453 15.69 -20.35 -4.48
N ILE A 454 14.93 -20.73 -5.51
CA ILE A 454 14.53 -19.83 -6.61
C ILE A 454 13.58 -18.73 -6.12
N ILE A 455 12.68 -18.99 -5.16
CA ILE A 455 11.87 -17.95 -4.51
C ILE A 455 12.77 -16.99 -3.69
N GLU A 456 13.77 -17.51 -2.99
CA GLU A 456 14.75 -16.78 -2.20
C GLU A 456 15.65 -15.89 -3.08
N LEU A 457 16.25 -16.47 -4.12
CA LEU A 457 17.03 -15.76 -5.14
C LEU A 457 16.20 -14.67 -5.83
N LYS A 458 14.91 -14.92 -6.13
CA LYS A 458 13.98 -13.90 -6.63
C LYS A 458 13.72 -12.77 -5.63
N LYS A 459 13.59 -13.07 -4.32
CA LYS A 459 13.46 -12.03 -3.27
C LYS A 459 14.71 -11.17 -3.21
N LEU A 460 15.90 -11.79 -3.12
CA LEU A 460 17.19 -11.09 -3.07
C LEU A 460 17.40 -10.20 -4.31
N LYS A 461 17.15 -10.76 -5.51
CA LYS A 461 17.19 -10.02 -6.77
C LYS A 461 16.21 -8.84 -6.79
N ASN A 462 14.99 -8.99 -6.29
CA ASN A 462 14.01 -7.91 -6.24
C ASN A 462 14.34 -6.85 -5.16
N ASN A 463 14.97 -7.27 -4.06
CA ASN A 463 15.44 -6.36 -3.01
C ASN A 463 16.64 -5.52 -3.46
N SER A 464 17.36 -5.91 -4.51
CA SER A 464 18.53 -5.15 -5.01
C SER A 464 18.23 -3.70 -5.40
N GLU A 465 17.02 -3.40 -5.88
CA GLU A 465 16.55 -2.04 -6.15
C GLU A 465 16.36 -1.19 -4.88
N VAL A 466 16.13 -1.83 -3.72
CA VAL A 466 16.05 -1.18 -2.41
C VAL A 466 17.46 -1.01 -1.86
N VAL A 467 18.25 -2.09 -1.86
CA VAL A 467 19.64 -2.11 -1.41
C VAL A 467 20.46 -1.02 -2.09
N LYS A 468 20.34 -0.86 -3.42
CA LYS A 468 21.06 0.18 -4.18
C LYS A 468 20.61 1.61 -3.90
N LYS A 469 19.44 1.81 -3.28
CA LYS A 469 18.90 3.13 -2.89
C LYS A 469 19.19 3.49 -1.43
N ASP A 470 19.56 2.51 -0.61
CA ASP A 470 19.96 2.69 0.77
C ASP A 470 21.27 3.49 0.93
N LEU A 471 21.52 4.02 2.12
CA LEU A 471 22.79 4.66 2.47
C LEU A 471 23.94 3.66 2.58
N VAL A 472 23.70 2.44 3.09
CA VAL A 472 24.71 1.41 3.32
C VAL A 472 25.42 1.06 2.01
N TYR A 473 24.68 0.75 0.95
CA TYR A 473 25.25 0.52 -0.39
C TYR A 473 25.91 1.78 -0.98
N LYS A 474 25.29 2.95 -0.82
CA LYS A 474 25.85 4.21 -1.35
C LYS A 474 27.20 4.57 -0.73
N ASN A 475 27.39 4.25 0.55
CA ASN A 475 28.58 4.61 1.33
C ASN A 475 29.66 3.51 1.34
N ALA A 476 29.34 2.28 0.94
CA ALA A 476 30.30 1.19 0.84
C ALA A 476 31.48 1.47 -0.12
N SER A 477 32.49 0.59 -0.13
CA SER A 477 33.60 0.69 -1.07
C SER A 477 33.15 0.48 -2.54
N VAL A 478 33.92 0.97 -3.51
CA VAL A 478 33.65 0.73 -4.94
C VAL A 478 33.70 -0.77 -5.25
N GLU A 479 34.64 -1.48 -4.64
CA GLU A 479 34.82 -2.93 -4.78
C GLU A 479 33.63 -3.73 -4.21
N SER A 480 33.13 -3.37 -3.02
CA SER A 480 31.93 -3.99 -2.43
C SER A 480 30.69 -3.80 -3.30
N LYS A 481 30.49 -2.59 -3.86
CA LYS A 481 29.38 -2.29 -4.78
C LYS A 481 29.49 -3.08 -6.07
N GLU A 482 30.69 -3.16 -6.66
CA GLU A 482 30.92 -3.98 -7.85
C GLU A 482 30.69 -5.47 -7.59
N ASN A 483 31.11 -5.99 -6.43
CA ASN A 483 30.95 -7.40 -6.08
C ASN A 483 29.47 -7.77 -5.90
N TYR A 484 28.69 -6.90 -5.23
CA TYR A 484 27.24 -7.07 -5.14
C TYR A 484 26.56 -7.00 -6.51
N ASP A 485 26.93 -6.03 -7.36
CA ASP A 485 26.35 -5.90 -8.70
C ASP A 485 26.69 -7.11 -9.59
N LYS A 486 27.90 -7.66 -9.48
CA LYS A 486 28.30 -8.92 -10.15
C LYS A 486 27.50 -10.12 -9.63
N ALA A 487 27.26 -10.21 -8.33
CA ALA A 487 26.46 -11.29 -7.72
C ALA A 487 24.99 -11.23 -8.15
N ILE A 488 24.38 -10.04 -8.16
CA ILE A 488 23.00 -9.84 -8.63
C ILE A 488 22.85 -10.13 -10.13
N ASN A 489 23.84 -9.77 -10.97
CA ASN A 489 23.80 -10.11 -12.39
C ASN A 489 23.88 -11.63 -12.64
N LYS A 490 24.75 -12.35 -11.92
CA LYS A 490 24.79 -13.84 -11.97
C LYS A 490 23.44 -14.46 -11.59
N ALA A 491 22.75 -13.91 -10.58
CA ALA A 491 21.43 -14.36 -10.19
C ALA A 491 20.36 -14.10 -11.28
N ILE A 492 20.46 -12.98 -11.99
CA ILE A 492 19.58 -12.67 -13.13
C ILE A 492 19.79 -13.69 -14.25
N ASP A 493 21.05 -14.02 -14.57
CA ASP A 493 21.38 -15.03 -15.58
C ASP A 493 20.85 -16.41 -15.17
N LEU A 494 21.12 -16.87 -13.95
CA LEU A 494 20.65 -18.18 -13.45
C LEU A 494 19.12 -18.27 -13.40
N LEU A 495 18.43 -17.18 -13.03
CA LEU A 495 16.97 -17.10 -13.09
C LEU A 495 16.43 -17.11 -14.53
N ALA A 496 17.17 -16.56 -15.49
CA ALA A 496 16.83 -16.67 -16.91
C ALA A 496 17.09 -18.08 -17.45
N GLU A 497 18.12 -18.78 -16.98
CA GLU A 497 18.35 -20.20 -17.34
C GLU A 497 17.22 -21.09 -16.81
N TYR A 498 16.82 -20.91 -15.55
CA TYR A 498 15.63 -21.55 -14.97
C TYR A 498 14.36 -21.28 -15.79
N ALA A 499 14.13 -20.02 -16.19
CA ALA A 499 12.96 -19.62 -16.98
C ALA A 499 12.94 -20.18 -18.41
N ASN A 500 14.10 -20.59 -18.94
CA ASN A 500 14.24 -21.23 -20.25
C ASN A 500 14.35 -22.77 -20.15
N GLU A 501 13.91 -23.36 -19.03
CA GLU A 501 13.93 -24.81 -18.76
C GLU A 501 15.32 -25.47 -18.85
N LYS A 502 16.42 -24.72 -18.69
CA LYS A 502 17.76 -25.31 -18.59
C LYS A 502 17.94 -26.07 -17.27
N PRO A 503 18.70 -27.18 -17.27
CA PRO A 503 19.06 -27.87 -16.03
C PRO A 503 20.01 -26.99 -15.19
N ILE A 504 19.62 -26.72 -13.95
CA ILE A 504 20.43 -26.04 -12.93
C ILE A 504 20.44 -26.90 -11.65
N SER A 505 21.52 -26.87 -10.88
CA SER A 505 21.58 -27.60 -9.60
C SER A 505 21.12 -26.74 -8.43
N THR A 506 20.77 -27.38 -7.31
CA THR A 506 20.63 -26.74 -5.99
C THR A 506 21.90 -25.98 -5.63
N GLU A 507 23.06 -26.62 -5.80
CA GLU A 507 24.37 -26.05 -5.47
C GLU A 507 24.70 -24.80 -6.30
N ASP A 508 24.30 -24.68 -7.57
CA ASP A 508 24.46 -23.45 -8.36
C ASP A 508 23.62 -22.27 -7.79
N ILE A 509 22.41 -22.57 -7.31
CA ILE A 509 21.49 -21.58 -6.72
C ILE A 509 21.99 -21.18 -5.33
N ASP A 510 22.34 -22.14 -4.50
CA ASP A 510 22.82 -21.94 -3.13
C ASP A 510 24.14 -21.14 -3.15
N ASN A 511 25.11 -21.50 -4.02
CA ASN A 511 26.29 -20.68 -4.28
C ASN A 511 25.92 -19.26 -4.74
N CYS A 512 24.88 -19.08 -5.55
CA CYS A 512 24.47 -17.74 -6.01
C CYS A 512 23.82 -16.92 -4.88
N ILE A 513 23.10 -17.56 -3.96
CA ILE A 513 22.55 -16.95 -2.74
C ILE A 513 23.70 -16.57 -1.81
N GLU A 514 24.60 -17.49 -1.47
CA GLU A 514 25.77 -17.25 -0.62
C GLU A 514 26.65 -16.11 -1.16
N ASN A 515 26.87 -16.03 -2.47
CA ASN A 515 27.62 -14.93 -3.07
C ASN A 515 26.89 -13.57 -2.96
N ILE A 516 25.56 -13.55 -3.00
CA ILE A 516 24.77 -12.33 -2.75
C ILE A 516 24.79 -11.96 -1.27
N GLU A 517 24.62 -12.93 -0.37
CA GLU A 517 24.63 -12.72 1.08
C GLU A 517 26.00 -12.26 1.56
N LYS A 518 27.08 -12.88 1.07
CA LYS A 518 28.45 -12.42 1.28
C LYS A 518 28.66 -11.00 0.75
N ALA A 519 28.19 -10.69 -0.46
CA ALA A 519 28.31 -9.33 -0.97
C ALA A 519 27.43 -8.32 -0.18
N LEU A 520 26.31 -8.73 0.40
CA LEU A 520 25.50 -7.91 1.32
C LEU A 520 26.21 -7.70 2.66
N LYS A 521 26.90 -8.72 3.19
CA LYS A 521 27.81 -8.61 4.34
C LYS A 521 28.96 -7.65 4.04
N ASP A 522 29.63 -7.78 2.89
CA ASP A 522 30.73 -6.91 2.42
C ASP A 522 30.27 -5.46 2.14
N LEU A 523 28.95 -5.22 2.04
CA LEU A 523 28.32 -3.91 1.99
C LEU A 523 27.90 -3.38 3.38
N GLY A 524 27.77 -4.24 4.39
CA GLY A 524 27.35 -3.89 5.76
C GLY A 524 25.88 -4.17 6.13
N TYR A 525 25.19 -5.09 5.44
CA TYR A 525 23.76 -5.39 5.69
C TYR A 525 23.47 -6.50 6.72
N TYR A 526 24.46 -7.35 7.00
CA TYR A 526 24.32 -8.44 7.96
C TYR A 526 25.55 -8.44 8.87
N GLU A 527 25.33 -8.33 10.17
CA GLU A 527 26.35 -8.56 11.19
C GLU A 527 26.73 -10.05 11.16
N ASP A 528 27.97 -10.35 10.78
CA ASP A 528 28.49 -11.72 10.84
C ASP A 528 29.13 -11.97 12.21
N THR A 529 28.66 -13.01 12.86
CA THR A 529 28.97 -13.36 14.26
C THR A 529 30.02 -14.47 14.38
N SER A 530 30.87 -14.68 13.36
CA SER A 530 31.78 -15.85 13.31
C SER A 530 33.30 -15.58 13.30
N GLU A 531 33.81 -14.41 12.88
CA GLU A 531 35.27 -14.12 12.90
C GLU A 531 35.64 -12.91 13.78
N GLU A 532 34.85 -11.84 13.76
CA GLU A 532 35.05 -10.69 14.67
C GLU A 532 34.54 -11.00 16.10
N ASN A 533 33.66 -11.98 16.24
CA ASN A 533 33.03 -12.38 17.50
C ASN A 533 34.00 -13.07 18.46
N ASP A 534 34.86 -14.00 18.02
CA ASP A 534 35.81 -14.66 18.93
C ASP A 534 36.81 -13.65 19.52
N LYS A 535 37.27 -12.68 18.71
CA LYS A 535 38.16 -11.62 19.20
C LYS A 535 37.44 -10.63 20.11
N SER A 536 36.22 -10.20 19.77
CA SER A 536 35.41 -9.33 20.63
C SER A 536 34.98 -10.02 21.93
N HIS A 537 34.70 -11.32 21.90
CA HIS A 537 34.35 -12.14 23.08
C HIS A 537 35.59 -12.37 23.96
N LEU A 538 36.76 -12.59 23.36
CA LEU A 538 38.03 -12.61 24.08
C LEU A 538 38.30 -11.25 24.75
N GLU A 539 38.09 -10.12 24.07
CA GLU A 539 38.26 -8.77 24.63
C GLU A 539 37.27 -8.47 25.79
N ASP A 540 36.03 -8.94 25.71
CA ASP A 540 35.04 -8.89 26.80
C ASP A 540 35.44 -9.77 28.01
N LEU A 541 35.90 -11.01 27.76
CA LEU A 541 36.37 -11.91 28.81
C LEU A 541 37.67 -11.41 29.48
N ILE A 542 38.60 -10.85 28.69
CA ILE A 542 39.79 -10.13 29.17
C ILE A 542 39.38 -8.97 30.06
N SER A 543 38.37 -8.19 29.65
CA SER A 543 37.85 -7.05 30.44
C SER A 543 37.23 -7.52 31.76
N LYS A 544 36.44 -8.60 31.75
CA LYS A 544 35.87 -9.23 32.96
C LYS A 544 36.92 -9.80 33.90
N ALA A 545 37.99 -10.40 33.37
CA ALA A 545 39.11 -10.89 34.17
C ALA A 545 39.94 -9.76 34.76
N LYS A 546 40.28 -8.75 33.97
CA LYS A 546 40.94 -7.51 34.45
C LYS A 546 40.12 -6.86 35.55
N PHE A 547 38.80 -6.78 35.38
CA PHE A 547 37.90 -6.27 36.39
C PHE A 547 37.98 -7.11 37.68
N ALA A 548 37.77 -8.42 37.59
CA ALA A 548 37.77 -9.32 38.74
C ALA A 548 39.11 -9.33 39.50
N ILE A 549 40.25 -9.29 38.79
CA ILE A 549 41.60 -9.25 39.37
C ILE A 549 41.85 -7.95 40.16
N ASN A 550 41.32 -6.81 39.69
CA ASN A 550 41.49 -5.51 40.34
C ASN A 550 40.44 -5.22 41.43
N HIS A 551 39.40 -6.05 41.55
CA HIS A 551 38.30 -5.81 42.48
C HIS A 551 38.74 -5.95 43.96
N LYS A 552 38.27 -5.03 44.82
CA LYS A 552 38.59 -4.96 46.26
C LYS A 552 38.38 -6.27 47.05
N SER A 553 37.43 -7.11 46.62
CA SER A 553 37.14 -8.41 47.23
C SER A 553 37.89 -9.59 46.61
N PHE A 554 38.71 -9.40 45.56
CA PHE A 554 39.46 -10.48 44.88
C PHE A 554 40.37 -11.25 45.85
N SER A 555 40.99 -10.56 46.80
CA SER A 555 41.84 -11.13 47.85
C SER A 555 41.14 -12.15 48.77
N LYS A 556 39.80 -12.22 48.76
CA LYS A 556 39.01 -13.15 49.58
C LYS A 556 38.87 -14.55 48.98
N PHE A 557 39.11 -14.72 47.68
CA PHE A 557 39.04 -16.00 46.97
C PHE A 557 40.27 -16.86 47.26
N ALA A 558 40.21 -18.17 46.99
CA ALA A 558 41.35 -19.03 47.27
C ALA A 558 42.56 -18.63 46.42
N GLN A 559 43.77 -18.70 47.00
CA GLN A 559 44.99 -18.25 46.32
C GLN A 559 45.18 -18.93 44.95
N THR A 560 44.91 -20.24 44.89
CA THR A 560 44.96 -21.05 43.67
C THR A 560 43.94 -20.67 42.60
N GLU A 561 42.80 -20.09 42.97
CA GLU A 561 41.81 -19.57 42.02
C GLU A 561 42.27 -18.21 41.47
N ARG A 562 42.81 -17.36 42.34
CA ARG A 562 43.32 -16.02 41.97
C ARG A 562 44.53 -16.09 41.05
N GLU A 563 45.41 -17.06 41.27
CA GLU A 563 46.57 -17.33 40.41
C GLU A 563 46.09 -17.81 39.03
N ARG A 564 45.22 -18.83 38.97
CA ARG A 564 44.63 -19.31 37.70
C ARG A 564 43.95 -18.21 36.87
N LEU A 565 43.23 -17.28 37.49
CA LEU A 565 42.61 -16.18 36.73
C LEU A 565 43.64 -15.19 36.19
N LYS A 566 44.73 -14.92 36.92
CA LYS A 566 45.81 -14.06 36.43
C LYS A 566 46.56 -14.71 35.29
N ASP A 567 46.87 -16.01 35.40
CA ASP A 567 47.59 -16.77 34.39
C ASP A 567 46.78 -16.81 33.08
N ALA A 568 45.50 -17.18 33.15
CA ALA A 568 44.59 -17.19 31.99
C ALA A 568 44.39 -15.80 31.37
N TYR A 569 44.30 -14.74 32.18
CA TYR A 569 44.23 -13.36 31.70
C TYR A 569 45.51 -12.92 30.98
N GLU A 570 46.68 -13.28 31.51
CA GLU A 570 47.96 -12.97 30.90
C GLU A 570 48.23 -13.75 29.60
N GLU A 571 47.71 -14.97 29.49
CA GLU A 571 47.80 -15.80 28.30
C GLU A 571 46.85 -15.31 27.21
N ALA A 572 45.62 -14.96 27.58
CA ALA A 572 44.63 -14.31 26.71
C ALA A 572 45.10 -12.98 26.11
N MET A 573 45.76 -12.13 26.91
CA MET A 573 46.37 -10.88 26.42
C MET A 573 47.50 -11.07 25.40
N LYS A 574 47.98 -12.31 25.21
CA LYS A 574 49.07 -12.68 24.28
C LYS A 574 48.57 -13.51 23.09
N ALA A 575 47.34 -14.01 23.13
CA ALA A 575 46.73 -14.80 22.05
C ALA A 575 46.59 -13.96 20.77
N SER A 576 47.09 -14.50 19.65
CA SER A 576 47.22 -13.75 18.39
C SER A 576 46.76 -14.50 17.15
N THR A 577 46.62 -15.82 17.25
CA THR A 577 46.10 -16.72 16.21
C THR A 577 44.76 -17.33 16.64
N ASP A 578 43.96 -17.81 15.69
CA ASP A 578 42.58 -18.24 15.96
C ASP A 578 42.50 -19.46 16.92
N GLU A 579 43.48 -20.36 16.89
CA GLU A 579 43.56 -21.48 17.84
C GLU A 579 43.95 -21.00 19.26
N GLU A 580 44.88 -20.05 19.37
CA GLU A 580 45.24 -19.42 20.66
C GLU A 580 44.05 -18.64 21.24
N ILE A 581 43.34 -17.88 20.41
CA ILE A 581 42.16 -17.09 20.81
C ILE A 581 41.06 -18.03 21.34
N LYS A 582 40.78 -19.14 20.65
CA LYS A 582 39.77 -20.12 21.08
C LYS A 582 40.16 -20.86 22.35
N SER A 583 41.44 -21.19 22.55
CA SER A 583 41.93 -21.73 23.83
C SER A 583 41.77 -20.69 24.95
N ALA A 584 42.25 -19.47 24.72
CA ALA A 584 42.21 -18.38 25.69
C ALA A 584 40.78 -18.03 26.14
N ILE A 585 39.79 -18.05 25.24
CA ILE A 585 38.36 -17.92 25.57
C ILE A 585 37.95 -19.02 26.56
N SER A 586 38.19 -20.29 26.23
CA SER A 586 37.84 -21.44 27.06
C SER A 586 38.49 -21.38 28.45
N ASP A 587 39.78 -21.03 28.50
CA ASP A 587 40.55 -20.97 29.74
C ASP A 587 40.13 -19.77 30.61
N LEU A 588 39.81 -18.61 30.01
CA LEU A 588 39.21 -17.48 30.72
C LEU A 588 37.82 -17.81 31.27
N GLU A 589 36.92 -18.41 30.48
CA GLU A 589 35.58 -18.78 30.95
C GLU A 589 35.61 -19.77 32.12
N ALA A 590 36.56 -20.72 32.09
CA ALA A 590 36.81 -21.65 33.18
C ALA A 590 37.38 -20.94 34.41
N ALA A 591 38.38 -20.07 34.24
CA ALA A 591 39.05 -19.36 35.32
C ALA A 591 38.17 -18.27 35.98
N LEU A 592 37.26 -17.64 35.22
CA LEU A 592 36.28 -16.67 35.71
C LEU A 592 35.14 -17.31 36.52
N LYS A 593 34.93 -18.63 36.38
CA LYS A 593 33.79 -19.35 36.97
C LYS A 593 33.65 -19.22 38.50
N PRO A 594 34.72 -19.31 39.33
CA PRO A 594 34.64 -19.07 40.77
C PRO A 594 34.32 -17.61 41.11
N PHE A 595 34.80 -16.68 40.29
CA PHE A 595 34.62 -15.25 40.46
C PHE A 595 33.28 -14.72 39.93
N ARG A 596 32.38 -15.59 39.47
CA ARG A 596 31.06 -15.20 38.97
C ARG A 596 30.27 -14.36 39.96
N GLU A 597 30.42 -14.59 41.27
CA GLU A 597 29.81 -13.70 42.27
C GLU A 597 30.47 -12.31 42.29
N LEU A 598 31.79 -12.14 42.07
CA LEU A 598 32.36 -10.79 41.91
C LEU A 598 31.95 -10.11 40.59
N ILE A 599 31.86 -10.89 39.52
CA ILE A 599 31.53 -10.40 38.18
C ILE A 599 30.04 -10.01 38.12
N ASN A 600 29.18 -10.74 38.84
CA ASN A 600 27.75 -10.47 38.93
C ASN A 600 27.37 -9.51 40.08
N ASP A 601 28.16 -9.43 41.17
CA ASP A 601 28.04 -8.38 42.21
C ASP A 601 28.59 -7.02 41.73
N ASN A 602 29.12 -6.94 40.51
CA ASN A 602 29.33 -5.65 39.86
C ASN A 602 28.09 -5.16 39.13
N ASP A 603 27.08 -5.00 39.98
CA ASP A 603 26.04 -4.00 39.79
C ASP A 603 26.60 -2.55 39.86
N GLU A 604 27.92 -2.36 40.04
CA GLU A 604 28.65 -1.07 39.99
C GLU A 604 29.49 -0.87 38.70
N ASP A 605 29.03 -1.33 37.54
CA ASP A 605 29.36 -0.71 36.23
C ASP A 605 28.09 -0.17 35.53
N ILE A 606 28.25 0.93 34.79
CA ILE A 606 27.24 1.96 34.47
C ILE A 606 26.38 1.59 33.26
N GLY A 607 25.84 0.36 33.25
CA GLY A 607 24.87 -0.05 32.24
C GLY A 607 23.65 0.87 32.26
N LEU A 608 23.38 1.55 31.13
CA LEU A 608 22.29 2.53 30.95
C LEU A 608 20.94 2.09 31.54
N ASN A 609 20.64 0.80 31.49
CA ASN A 609 19.46 0.16 32.09
C ASN A 609 19.21 0.52 33.58
N LYS A 610 20.27 0.77 34.35
CA LYS A 610 20.24 1.06 35.80
C LYS A 610 20.02 2.54 36.14
N LEU A 611 20.26 3.44 35.19
CA LEU A 611 20.00 4.86 35.39
C LEU A 611 18.47 5.09 35.53
N SER A 612 18.08 6.07 36.34
CA SER A 612 16.70 6.55 36.36
C SER A 612 16.38 7.21 35.01
N LEU A 613 15.10 7.28 34.64
CA LEU A 613 14.67 7.90 33.39
C LEU A 613 15.18 9.36 33.27
N GLU A 614 15.10 10.10 34.37
CA GLU A 614 15.68 11.44 34.54
C GLU A 614 17.19 11.50 34.25
N LYS A 615 17.99 10.56 34.79
CA LYS A 615 19.44 10.50 34.53
C LYS A 615 19.78 10.10 33.09
N LEU A 616 18.94 9.29 32.45
CA LEU A 616 19.10 8.96 31.02
C LEU A 616 18.81 10.17 30.13
N VAL A 617 17.80 10.96 30.46
CA VAL A 617 17.47 12.20 29.75
C VAL A 617 18.59 13.24 29.91
N ASP A 618 19.12 13.44 31.12
CA ASP A 618 20.28 14.33 31.33
C ASP A 618 21.52 13.85 30.55
N LEU A 619 21.82 12.54 30.55
CA LEU A 619 22.91 11.97 29.76
C LEU A 619 22.70 12.21 28.24
N ALA A 620 21.49 11.99 27.73
CA ALA A 620 21.16 12.26 26.32
C ALA A 620 21.28 13.75 25.96
N TYR A 621 20.91 14.66 26.87
CA TYR A 621 21.12 16.08 26.69
C TYR A 621 22.59 16.52 26.80
N LYS A 622 23.43 15.79 27.54
CA LYS A 622 24.90 16.00 27.53
C LYS A 622 25.52 15.52 26.23
N VAL A 623 25.11 14.35 25.74
CA VAL A 623 25.52 13.79 24.44
C VAL A 623 25.23 14.75 23.29
N THR A 624 23.98 15.23 23.17
CA THR A 624 23.59 16.18 22.09
C THR A 624 24.34 17.52 22.12
N LYS A 625 25.01 17.84 23.24
CA LYS A 625 25.79 19.07 23.44
C LYS A 625 27.31 18.87 23.35
N ASP A 626 27.80 17.63 23.27
CA ASP A 626 29.23 17.39 23.05
C ASP A 626 29.64 17.97 21.68
N LYS A 627 30.81 18.60 21.63
CA LYS A 627 31.39 19.13 20.39
C LYS A 627 31.52 18.08 19.29
N ASP A 628 31.75 16.82 19.68
CA ASP A 628 31.97 15.71 18.77
C ASP A 628 30.63 15.19 18.22
N TYR A 629 29.51 15.43 18.90
CA TYR A 629 28.16 15.05 18.41
C TYR A 629 27.79 15.70 17.08
N LYS A 630 28.14 16.97 16.86
CA LYS A 630 27.83 17.66 15.60
C LYS A 630 28.72 17.27 14.42
N ASN A 631 29.86 16.63 14.67
CA ASN A 631 30.85 16.27 13.64
C ASN A 631 30.84 14.76 13.35
N ASP A 632 30.62 13.95 14.38
CA ASP A 632 30.83 12.51 14.37
C ASP A 632 29.51 11.71 14.44
N VAL A 633 28.38 12.33 14.81
CA VAL A 633 27.04 11.71 14.78
C VAL A 633 26.25 12.20 13.57
N GLY A 634 25.88 11.25 12.71
CA GLY A 634 25.08 11.46 11.52
C GLY A 634 23.62 11.79 11.82
N LEU A 635 22.95 12.42 10.84
CA LEU A 635 21.57 12.89 10.95
C LEU A 635 20.58 11.80 11.41
N THR A 636 20.81 10.53 11.07
CA THR A 636 19.94 9.41 11.45
C THR A 636 20.07 9.07 12.93
N GLN A 637 21.28 8.78 13.44
CA GLN A 637 21.49 8.47 14.85
C GLN A 637 21.14 9.70 15.72
N GLY A 638 21.51 10.89 15.26
CA GLY A 638 21.17 12.13 15.93
C GLY A 638 19.65 12.38 16.02
N LYS A 639 18.89 12.07 14.97
CA LYS A 639 17.42 12.12 15.01
C LYS A 639 16.85 11.05 15.94
N ASN A 640 17.36 9.81 15.91
CA ASN A 640 16.90 8.73 16.80
C ASN A 640 17.03 9.13 18.29
N LEU A 641 18.12 9.80 18.68
CA LEU A 641 18.30 10.30 20.04
C LEU A 641 17.32 11.42 20.40
N VAL A 642 17.09 12.37 19.48
CA VAL A 642 16.11 13.44 19.68
C VAL A 642 14.68 12.89 19.78
N ASP A 643 14.29 11.99 18.89
CA ASP A 643 12.98 11.32 18.90
C ASP A 643 12.77 10.54 20.21
N ALA A 644 13.81 9.87 20.72
CA ALA A 644 13.74 9.11 21.97
C ALA A 644 13.68 10.02 23.22
N ILE A 645 14.37 11.16 23.23
CA ILE A 645 14.21 12.19 24.27
C ILE A 645 12.76 12.71 24.26
N GLN A 646 12.25 13.07 23.08
CA GLN A 646 10.91 13.64 22.90
C GLN A 646 9.79 12.64 23.21
N ALA A 647 10.01 11.34 23.02
CA ALA A 647 9.09 10.29 23.45
C ALA A 647 8.93 10.27 24.98
N VAL A 648 10.03 10.44 25.73
CA VAL A 648 10.00 10.53 27.21
C VAL A 648 9.22 11.76 27.67
N GLU A 649 9.45 12.92 27.07
CA GLU A 649 8.74 14.17 27.42
C GLU A 649 7.22 14.11 27.15
N ASN A 650 6.77 13.26 26.22
CA ASN A 650 5.36 13.09 25.86
C ASN A 650 4.65 11.93 26.58
N SER A 651 5.35 11.18 27.43
CA SER A 651 4.78 10.04 28.14
C SER A 651 3.72 10.47 29.17
N LYS A 652 2.57 9.77 29.20
CA LYS A 652 1.41 10.11 30.06
C LYS A 652 0.93 8.95 30.94
N THR A 653 1.48 7.76 30.76
CA THR A 653 1.18 6.56 31.56
C THR A 653 2.45 5.79 31.89
N SER A 654 2.44 5.01 32.97
CA SER A 654 3.61 4.24 33.42
C SER A 654 4.08 3.15 32.44
N GLN A 655 3.25 2.77 31.47
CA GLN A 655 3.69 1.87 30.38
C GLN A 655 4.47 2.66 29.31
N ASP A 656 4.01 3.85 28.95
CA ASP A 656 4.70 4.74 28.01
C ASP A 656 6.07 5.17 28.55
N GLU A 657 6.17 5.41 29.86
CA GLU A 657 7.44 5.69 30.56
C GLU A 657 8.45 4.53 30.40
N GLU A 658 8.00 3.28 30.54
CA GLU A 658 8.88 2.11 30.46
C GLU A 658 9.33 1.82 29.03
N ASP A 659 8.46 2.02 28.04
CA ASP A 659 8.80 1.80 26.63
C ASP A 659 9.61 2.97 26.05
N SER A 660 9.37 4.21 26.50
CA SER A 660 10.23 5.37 26.18
C SER A 660 11.61 5.25 26.84
N LYS A 661 11.70 4.70 28.06
CA LYS A 661 13.00 4.38 28.68
C LYS A 661 13.82 3.41 27.82
N LYS A 662 13.19 2.36 27.27
CA LYS A 662 13.84 1.39 26.37
C LYS A 662 14.31 2.05 25.07
N ALA A 663 13.49 2.92 24.48
CA ALA A 663 13.85 3.68 23.28
C ALA A 663 15.07 4.59 23.52
N LEU A 664 15.10 5.31 24.66
CA LEU A 664 16.20 6.20 25.02
C LEU A 664 17.51 5.45 25.28
N ILE A 665 17.45 4.30 25.96
CA ILE A 665 18.61 3.42 26.14
C ILE A 665 19.12 2.90 24.80
N SER A 666 18.21 2.50 23.91
CA SER A 666 18.57 2.03 22.56
C SER A 666 19.26 3.12 21.74
N ALA A 667 18.75 4.36 21.76
CA ALA A 667 19.34 5.50 21.07
C ALA A 667 20.72 5.89 21.63
N LEU A 668 20.88 5.89 22.95
CA LEU A 668 22.17 6.12 23.63
C LEU A 668 23.20 5.02 23.37
N SER A 669 22.77 3.83 22.92
CA SER A 669 23.66 2.70 22.63
C SER A 669 24.08 2.62 21.15
N GLN A 670 23.60 3.51 20.28
CA GLN A 670 23.91 3.48 18.84
C GLN A 670 25.38 3.84 18.56
N SER A 671 25.97 3.26 17.51
CA SER A 671 27.43 3.18 17.33
C SER A 671 28.19 4.51 17.19
N GLU A 672 27.55 5.58 16.70
CA GLU A 672 28.16 6.92 16.60
C GLU A 672 28.00 7.70 17.92
N ILE A 673 26.91 7.42 18.65
CA ILE A 673 26.58 8.06 19.93
C ILE A 673 27.33 7.41 21.10
N LYS A 674 27.49 6.09 21.08
CA LYS A 674 28.05 5.30 22.17
C LYS A 674 29.48 5.75 22.55
N PRO A 675 30.41 6.06 21.63
CA PRO A 675 31.72 6.60 22.00
C PRO A 675 31.63 7.93 22.75
N ILE A 676 30.64 8.77 22.45
CA ILE A 676 30.38 10.04 23.14
C ILE A 676 29.75 9.78 24.52
N VAL A 677 28.82 8.83 24.62
CA VAL A 677 28.25 8.36 25.90
C VAL A 677 29.34 7.82 26.82
N ASP A 678 30.15 6.88 26.32
CA ASP A 678 31.27 6.30 27.06
C ASP A 678 32.29 7.39 27.44
N LYS A 679 32.60 8.34 26.54
CA LYS A 679 33.47 9.48 26.81
C LYS A 679 32.90 10.40 27.90
N ILE A 680 31.60 10.68 27.92
CA ILE A 680 30.96 11.50 28.95
C ILE A 680 30.98 10.78 30.30
N LEU A 681 30.56 9.51 30.34
CA LEU A 681 30.54 8.69 31.54
C LEU A 681 31.94 8.46 32.13
N ASN A 682 32.98 8.37 31.29
CA ASN A 682 34.37 8.22 31.73
C ASN A 682 35.10 9.54 32.01
N ASN A 683 34.63 10.70 31.52
CA ASN A 683 35.21 12.02 31.85
C ASN A 683 34.62 12.64 33.13
N ASP A 684 33.56 12.09 33.72
CA ASP A 684 33.04 12.49 35.05
C ASP A 684 34.01 12.21 36.22
N SER A 685 35.29 11.91 35.93
CA SER A 685 36.43 11.91 36.87
C SER A 685 37.36 13.13 36.74
N SER A 686 37.06 14.13 35.90
CA SER A 686 37.76 15.43 35.94
C SER A 686 36.88 16.61 35.54
N ASP A 687 36.75 17.57 36.45
CA ASP A 687 35.84 18.71 36.37
C ASP A 687 35.94 19.56 35.10
N LYS A 688 34.78 19.98 34.59
CA LYS A 688 34.52 21.41 34.27
C LYS A 688 33.11 21.80 34.66
N GLU A 689 32.96 22.28 35.90
CA GLU A 689 31.79 23.05 36.29
C GLU A 689 31.67 24.30 35.40
N GLU A 690 30.57 24.43 34.66
CA GLU A 690 30.09 25.75 34.26
C GLU A 690 29.31 26.30 35.45
N SER A 691 29.92 27.23 36.18
CA SER A 691 29.39 27.75 37.46
C SER A 691 28.08 28.52 37.29
N ASP A 692 27.30 28.61 38.35
CA ASP A 692 25.97 29.25 38.34
C ASP A 692 26.03 30.77 38.04
N GLU A 693 27.22 31.36 38.06
CA GLU A 693 27.45 32.75 37.63
C GLU A 693 27.13 32.97 36.15
N ASN A 694 27.38 32.00 35.26
CA ASN A 694 27.24 32.22 33.80
C ASN A 694 25.77 32.33 33.34
N LEU A 695 24.88 31.50 33.92
CA LEU A 695 23.44 31.55 33.64
C LEU A 695 22.81 32.83 34.20
N SER A 696 23.13 33.19 35.44
CA SER A 696 22.66 34.44 36.05
C SER A 696 23.13 35.68 35.28
N ALA A 697 24.37 35.67 34.75
CA ALA A 697 24.89 36.74 33.90
C ALA A 697 24.12 36.86 32.57
N SER A 698 23.77 35.73 31.95
CA SER A 698 23.06 35.70 30.67
C SER A 698 21.63 36.26 30.78
N ILE A 699 20.89 35.87 31.83
CA ILE A 699 19.54 36.41 32.07
C ILE A 699 19.61 37.91 32.44
N LYS A 700 20.59 38.34 33.25
CA LYS A 700 20.81 39.77 33.58
C LYS A 700 21.04 40.60 32.34
N LYS A 701 21.88 40.13 31.41
CA LYS A 701 22.15 40.82 30.14
C LYS A 701 20.87 41.10 29.35
N ILE A 702 19.96 40.12 29.24
CA ILE A 702 18.69 40.32 28.50
C ILE A 702 17.77 41.31 29.23
N ILE A 703 17.79 41.33 30.57
CA ILE A 703 17.06 42.29 31.40
C ILE A 703 17.64 43.71 31.29
N ASP A 704 18.96 43.85 31.23
CA ASP A 704 19.63 45.14 31.07
C ASP A 704 19.40 45.72 29.65
N GLU A 705 19.29 44.86 28.64
CA GLU A 705 18.95 45.20 27.24
C GLU A 705 17.43 45.46 27.00
N ASP A 706 16.54 45.10 27.94
CA ASP A 706 15.06 45.20 27.85
C ASP A 706 14.59 46.61 27.46
N HIS A 707 15.19 47.64 28.07
CA HIS A 707 14.85 49.04 27.81
C HIS A 707 15.07 49.43 26.34
N ASP A 708 16.23 49.07 25.79
CA ASP A 708 16.59 49.45 24.42
C ASP A 708 15.89 48.57 23.39
N PHE A 709 15.69 47.29 23.71
CA PHE A 709 14.93 46.35 22.89
C PHE A 709 13.47 46.79 22.71
N ARG A 710 12.82 47.34 23.74
CA ARG A 710 11.45 47.88 23.65
C ARG A 710 11.29 49.07 22.70
N ASN A 711 12.39 49.75 22.36
CA ASN A 711 12.37 50.84 21.39
C ASN A 711 12.57 50.36 19.93
N THR A 712 12.84 49.07 19.71
CA THR A 712 12.94 48.48 18.36
C THR A 712 11.55 48.21 17.78
N ASP A 713 11.40 48.26 16.45
CA ASP A 713 10.15 47.88 15.78
C ASP A 713 9.71 46.46 16.17
N LYS A 714 10.66 45.52 16.36
CA LYS A 714 10.38 44.14 16.78
C LYS A 714 9.49 44.07 18.02
N TYR A 715 9.71 44.94 19.01
CA TYR A 715 8.80 45.07 20.15
C TYR A 715 7.71 46.13 19.92
N SER A 716 8.06 47.36 19.55
CA SER A 716 7.14 48.51 19.60
C SER A 716 5.92 48.33 18.69
N LYS A 717 6.09 47.71 17.52
CA LYS A 717 5.02 47.43 16.55
C LYS A 717 4.37 46.06 16.73
N ALA A 718 4.86 45.21 17.64
CA ALA A 718 4.31 43.87 17.85
C ALA A 718 2.87 43.87 18.38
N GLN A 719 2.19 42.73 18.25
CA GLN A 719 0.88 42.51 18.89
C GLN A 719 0.95 42.66 20.41
N ASN A 720 -0.10 43.24 21.00
CA ASN A 720 -0.18 43.47 22.44
C ASN A 720 -0.15 42.16 23.25
N SER A 721 -0.67 41.07 22.70
CA SER A 721 -0.63 39.74 23.33
C SER A 721 0.79 39.15 23.39
N LEU A 722 1.66 39.48 22.44
CA LEU A 722 3.05 39.03 22.39
C LEU A 722 3.93 39.91 23.29
N LYS A 723 3.71 41.23 23.28
CA LYS A 723 4.29 42.18 24.26
C LYS A 723 4.05 41.73 25.69
N GLN A 724 2.81 41.36 26.04
CA GLN A 724 2.45 40.86 27.38
C GLN A 724 3.19 39.57 27.77
N LYS A 725 3.42 38.64 26.82
CA LYS A 725 4.19 37.41 27.09
C LYS A 725 5.67 37.73 27.36
N TYR A 726 6.28 38.60 26.56
CA TYR A 726 7.66 39.06 26.78
C TYR A 726 7.81 39.82 28.10
N GLU A 727 6.86 40.69 28.43
CA GLU A 727 6.80 41.39 29.72
C GLU A 727 6.71 40.44 30.90
N LYS A 728 5.87 39.40 30.80
CA LYS A 728 5.76 38.38 31.83
C LYS A 728 7.08 37.62 31.99
N ALA A 729 7.70 37.16 30.89
CA ALA A 729 8.97 36.44 30.95
C ALA A 729 10.10 37.31 31.55
N ILE A 730 10.16 38.60 31.21
CA ILE A 730 11.05 39.59 31.82
C ILE A 730 10.78 39.73 33.34
N SER A 731 9.51 39.73 33.76
CA SER A 731 9.14 39.81 35.18
C SER A 731 9.53 38.55 35.94
N ASP A 732 9.18 37.37 35.42
CA ASP A 732 9.52 36.07 36.01
C ASP A 732 11.05 35.91 36.14
N ALA A 733 11.80 36.29 35.11
CA ALA A 733 13.27 36.29 35.12
C ALA A 733 13.89 37.25 36.16
N LYS A 734 13.27 38.43 36.36
CA LYS A 734 13.66 39.37 37.43
C LYS A 734 13.41 38.78 38.83
N GLU A 735 12.39 37.93 39.01
CA GLU A 735 12.16 37.22 40.26
C GLU A 735 13.18 36.08 40.48
N VAL A 736 13.45 35.27 39.46
CA VAL A 736 14.42 34.15 39.53
C VAL A 736 15.85 34.64 39.82
N ILE A 737 16.30 35.76 39.24
CA ILE A 737 17.63 36.34 39.59
C ILE A 737 17.68 36.90 41.02
N LYS A 738 16.54 37.31 41.56
CA LYS A 738 16.46 37.97 42.88
C LYS A 738 16.51 36.95 44.02
N ASP A 739 16.07 35.71 43.80
CA ASP A 739 16.26 34.63 44.77
C ASP A 739 17.69 34.06 44.71
N LYS A 740 18.43 34.25 45.80
CA LYS A 740 19.80 33.73 45.96
C LYS A 740 19.85 32.21 46.19
N ARG A 741 18.72 31.51 46.10
CA ARG A 741 18.58 30.05 46.22
C ARG A 741 17.96 29.38 45.00
N SER A 742 17.65 30.13 43.93
CA SER A 742 17.14 29.52 42.69
C SER A 742 18.11 28.46 42.17
N SER A 743 17.54 27.32 41.82
CA SER A 743 18.27 26.17 41.28
C SER A 743 18.79 26.44 39.87
N LYS A 744 19.78 25.64 39.45
CA LYS A 744 20.35 25.72 38.10
C LYS A 744 19.31 25.44 37.02
N GLU A 745 18.37 24.56 37.32
CA GLU A 745 17.25 24.17 36.46
C GLU A 745 16.22 25.30 36.32
N GLU A 746 15.91 26.02 37.40
CA GLU A 746 15.06 27.23 37.36
C GLU A 746 15.72 28.36 36.54
N LEU A 747 17.03 28.59 36.73
CA LEU A 747 17.79 29.57 35.94
C LEU A 747 17.80 29.22 34.44
N ARG A 748 18.03 27.95 34.09
CA ARG A 748 17.99 27.48 32.68
C ARG A 748 16.59 27.61 32.07
N LYS A 749 15.56 27.22 32.81
CA LYS A 749 14.17 27.34 32.38
C LYS A 749 13.80 28.80 32.13
N SER A 750 14.13 29.68 33.07
CA SER A 750 13.84 31.11 32.97
C SER A 750 14.58 31.79 31.81
N LEU A 751 15.85 31.42 31.54
CA LEU A 751 16.59 31.91 30.38
C LEU A 751 15.90 31.52 29.07
N LYS A 752 15.49 30.25 28.93
CA LYS A 752 14.80 29.75 27.74
C LYS A 752 13.45 30.43 27.53
N GLU A 753 12.61 30.51 28.56
CA GLU A 753 11.31 31.19 28.49
C GLU A 753 11.43 32.67 28.10
N LEU A 754 12.54 33.32 28.49
CA LEU A 754 12.85 34.70 28.14
C LEU A 754 13.32 34.86 26.68
N GLU A 755 14.15 33.96 26.18
CA GLU A 755 14.61 33.93 24.79
C GLU A 755 13.46 33.62 23.83
N ASP A 756 12.65 32.58 24.12
CA ASP A 756 11.48 32.19 23.34
C ASP A 756 10.46 33.34 23.24
N ALA A 757 10.22 34.07 24.34
CA ALA A 757 9.30 35.22 24.35
C ALA A 757 9.86 36.47 23.65
N LYS A 758 11.20 36.67 23.62
CA LYS A 758 11.85 37.77 22.90
C LYS A 758 11.76 37.56 21.39
N GLU A 759 11.90 36.31 20.93
CA GLU A 759 11.88 35.98 19.50
C GLU A 759 10.46 35.88 18.92
N ALA A 760 9.47 35.56 19.75
CA ALA A 760 8.06 35.48 19.35
C ALA A 760 7.40 36.83 19.00
N LEU A 761 8.06 37.97 19.26
CA LEU A 761 7.56 39.31 18.93
C LEU A 761 7.66 39.58 17.42
N ASP A 762 6.64 40.20 16.84
CA ASP A 762 6.39 40.23 15.39
C ASP A 762 6.37 41.63 14.75
N GLY A 763 6.73 42.68 15.50
CA GLY A 763 6.64 44.05 15.04
C GLY A 763 7.64 44.41 13.93
N ASP A 764 8.71 43.62 13.77
CA ASP A 764 9.67 43.72 12.68
C ASP A 764 9.08 43.34 11.31
N LYS A 765 7.92 42.66 11.30
CA LYS A 765 7.16 42.28 10.10
C LYS A 765 6.09 43.30 9.70
N PHE A 766 5.86 44.35 10.50
CA PHE A 766 4.79 45.33 10.27
C PHE A 766 4.89 45.99 8.88
N GLU A 767 6.08 46.46 8.52
CA GLU A 767 6.38 47.16 7.26
C GLU A 767 6.25 46.26 6.01
N GLU A 768 6.38 44.94 6.18
CA GLU A 768 6.15 43.96 5.11
C GLU A 768 4.64 43.73 4.91
N LYS A 769 3.92 43.48 6.01
CA LYS A 769 2.47 43.24 5.98
C LYS A 769 1.67 44.46 5.51
N LEU A 770 2.15 45.67 5.78
CA LEU A 770 1.47 46.89 5.34
C LEU A 770 1.46 47.00 3.81
N LYS A 771 2.59 46.69 3.16
CA LYS A 771 2.70 46.65 1.68
C LYS A 771 1.87 45.53 1.06
N GLU A 772 1.75 44.39 1.74
CA GLU A 772 0.85 43.31 1.33
C GLU A 772 -0.61 43.77 1.37
N LEU A 773 -1.04 44.42 2.45
CA LEU A 773 -2.38 44.97 2.61
C LEU A 773 -2.72 46.05 1.56
N GLU A 774 -1.79 46.97 1.30
CA GLU A 774 -1.88 47.97 0.22
C GLU A 774 -2.04 47.30 -1.16
N SER A 775 -1.26 46.25 -1.44
CA SER A 775 -1.32 45.49 -2.69
C SER A 775 -2.65 44.74 -2.87
N ILE A 776 -3.14 44.08 -1.82
CA ILE A 776 -4.45 43.40 -1.82
C ILE A 776 -5.58 44.41 -2.04
N PHE A 777 -5.50 45.60 -1.45
CA PHE A 777 -6.47 46.66 -1.68
C PHE A 777 -6.42 47.21 -3.11
N ALA A 778 -5.22 47.42 -3.67
CA ALA A 778 -5.04 47.87 -5.05
C ALA A 778 -5.62 46.88 -6.08
N ASP A 779 -5.40 45.57 -5.89
CA ASP A 779 -6.00 44.57 -6.77
C ASP A 779 -7.48 44.31 -6.48
N LYS A 780 -7.86 43.95 -5.25
CA LYS A 780 -9.20 43.43 -4.96
C LYS A 780 -10.19 44.49 -4.47
N GLY A 781 -9.71 45.65 -3.99
CA GLY A 781 -10.57 46.74 -3.49
C GLY A 781 -11.52 47.30 -4.55
N LYS A 782 -11.18 47.18 -5.85
CA LYS A 782 -12.09 47.52 -6.98
C LYS A 782 -13.35 46.65 -7.03
N ASN A 783 -13.36 45.49 -6.38
CA ASN A 783 -14.50 44.56 -6.33
C ASN A 783 -15.44 44.81 -5.13
N ILE A 784 -15.12 45.76 -4.25
CA ILE A 784 -15.99 46.17 -3.14
C ILE A 784 -17.13 47.02 -3.71
N ALA A 785 -18.36 46.51 -3.63
CA ALA A 785 -19.53 47.14 -4.25
C ALA A 785 -19.95 48.47 -3.57
N ASP A 786 -19.69 48.61 -2.26
CA ASP A 786 -19.97 49.84 -1.52
C ASP A 786 -18.76 50.81 -1.60
N SER A 787 -18.94 51.91 -2.33
CA SER A 787 -17.90 52.93 -2.53
C SER A 787 -17.52 53.68 -1.25
N LYS A 788 -18.41 53.74 -0.25
CA LYS A 788 -18.10 54.35 1.05
C LYS A 788 -17.23 53.41 1.88
N ILE A 789 -17.57 52.12 1.96
CA ILE A 789 -16.74 51.11 2.62
C ILE A 789 -15.35 51.07 1.98
N ARG A 790 -15.28 51.09 0.65
CA ARG A 790 -14.00 51.16 -0.09
C ARG A 790 -13.18 52.41 0.28
N SER A 791 -13.77 53.60 0.30
CA SER A 791 -13.05 54.84 0.63
C SER A 791 -12.65 54.93 2.12
N ASP A 792 -13.45 54.37 3.02
CA ASP A 792 -13.11 54.31 4.45
C ASP A 792 -11.97 53.31 4.70
N LEU A 793 -11.92 52.19 3.96
CA LEU A 793 -10.78 51.25 3.96
C LEU A 793 -9.50 51.88 3.40
N GLU A 794 -9.57 52.58 2.27
CA GLU A 794 -8.43 53.28 1.66
C GLU A 794 -7.77 54.27 2.66
N LYS A 795 -8.59 55.03 3.39
CA LYS A 795 -8.10 55.93 4.45
C LYS A 795 -7.49 55.18 5.63
N LYS A 796 -8.07 54.05 6.05
CA LYS A 796 -7.53 53.23 7.13
C LYS A 796 -6.17 52.65 6.76
N ILE A 797 -6.01 52.16 5.54
CA ILE A 797 -4.74 51.59 5.03
C ILE A 797 -3.66 52.69 4.97
N ASN A 798 -3.96 53.85 4.38
CA ASN A 798 -3.01 54.97 4.35
C ASN A 798 -2.67 55.49 5.77
N GLY A 799 -3.64 55.46 6.69
CA GLY A 799 -3.42 55.83 8.10
C GLY A 799 -2.46 54.90 8.86
N LEU A 800 -2.22 53.67 8.37
CA LEU A 800 -1.25 52.74 8.97
C LEU A 800 0.21 53.11 8.63
N SER A 801 0.47 53.82 7.53
CA SER A 801 1.82 54.30 7.18
C SER A 801 2.09 55.73 7.69
N GLU A 802 1.06 56.54 7.91
CA GLU A 802 1.20 57.93 8.38
C GLU A 802 1.33 58.07 9.91
N SER A 803 0.91 57.07 10.70
CA SER A 803 0.92 57.11 12.17
C SER A 803 2.05 56.27 12.77
N GLY A 804 2.93 56.91 13.56
CA GLY A 804 4.08 56.25 14.19
C GLY A 804 3.71 55.20 15.24
N ASP A 805 2.57 55.36 15.91
CA ASP A 805 2.14 54.52 17.05
C ASP A 805 1.37 53.26 16.62
N THR A 806 1.30 52.96 15.33
CA THR A 806 0.55 51.82 14.78
C THR A 806 1.22 50.48 15.08
N THR A 807 0.40 49.52 15.50
CA THR A 807 0.82 48.17 15.87
C THR A 807 0.25 47.12 14.91
N MET A 808 0.81 45.91 14.94
CA MET A 808 0.33 44.78 14.14
C MET A 808 -1.16 44.48 14.40
N ASP A 809 -1.66 44.71 15.62
CA ASP A 809 -3.10 44.54 15.92
C ASP A 809 -3.98 45.51 15.12
N ASP A 810 -3.52 46.75 14.90
CA ASP A 810 -4.24 47.76 14.10
C ASP A 810 -4.25 47.37 12.61
N LEU A 811 -3.10 46.87 12.10
CA LEU A 811 -2.96 46.40 10.72
C LEU A 811 -3.88 45.21 10.45
N LEU A 812 -3.84 44.19 11.32
CA LEU A 812 -4.67 42.99 11.21
C LEU A 812 -6.18 43.32 11.32
N ALA A 813 -6.56 44.36 12.07
CA ALA A 813 -7.95 44.82 12.12
C ALA A 813 -8.41 45.38 10.76
N VAL A 814 -7.59 46.22 10.11
CA VAL A 814 -7.89 46.77 8.78
C VAL A 814 -7.91 45.67 7.70
N GLU A 815 -6.97 44.73 7.76
CA GLU A 815 -6.95 43.54 6.90
C GLU A 815 -8.24 42.71 7.05
N SER A 816 -8.70 42.50 8.28
CA SER A 816 -9.96 41.80 8.56
C SER A 816 -11.19 42.51 8.00
N GLU A 817 -11.23 43.85 8.03
CA GLU A 817 -12.31 44.62 7.41
C GLU A 817 -12.28 44.51 5.88
N LEU A 818 -11.10 44.60 5.27
CA LEU A 818 -10.93 44.44 3.81
C LEU A 818 -11.40 43.06 3.34
N ASN A 819 -10.96 42.00 4.01
CA ASN A 819 -11.33 40.62 3.66
C ASN A 819 -12.82 40.31 3.85
N LYS A 820 -13.54 41.07 4.70
CA LYS A 820 -15.01 41.00 4.83
C LYS A 820 -15.74 41.80 3.73
N ALA A 821 -15.12 42.87 3.22
CA ALA A 821 -15.71 43.74 2.20
C ALA A 821 -15.59 43.18 0.77
N ILE A 822 -14.62 42.29 0.52
CA ILE A 822 -14.45 41.62 -0.77
C ILE A 822 -15.48 40.49 -0.91
N PRO A 823 -16.34 40.48 -1.95
CA PRO A 823 -17.38 39.46 -2.09
C PRO A 823 -16.78 38.08 -2.41
N LYS A 824 -17.06 37.08 -1.56
CA LYS A 824 -16.76 35.66 -1.84
C LYS A 824 -17.61 35.20 -3.03
N GLY A 825 -16.95 34.64 -4.05
CA GLY A 825 -17.45 34.64 -5.43
C GLY A 825 -18.80 33.97 -5.66
N GLY A 826 -19.77 34.74 -6.17
CA GLY A 826 -21.05 34.26 -6.68
C GLY A 826 -21.67 35.23 -7.68
N VAL A 827 -21.60 34.89 -8.97
CA VAL A 827 -22.31 35.48 -10.13
C VAL A 827 -22.20 37.02 -10.33
N SER A 828 -21.50 37.41 -11.39
CA SER A 828 -21.67 38.74 -12.01
C SER A 828 -23.04 38.86 -12.68
N GLY A 829 -23.89 39.78 -12.22
CA GLY A 829 -25.23 39.97 -12.79
C GLY A 829 -25.91 41.31 -12.44
N SER A 830 -25.59 42.37 -13.19
CA SER A 830 -26.40 43.58 -13.46
C SER A 830 -26.89 44.47 -12.29
N ASN A 831 -26.52 45.75 -12.35
CA ASN A 831 -27.26 46.88 -11.77
C ASN A 831 -28.65 47.01 -12.49
N SER A 832 -29.68 47.74 -12.07
CA SER A 832 -30.00 48.66 -10.93
C SER A 832 -31.54 48.94 -10.98
N PRO A 833 -32.18 49.77 -10.11
CA PRO A 833 -31.83 50.29 -8.77
C PRO A 833 -32.98 50.12 -7.73
N VAL A 834 -32.82 50.77 -6.57
CA VAL A 834 -33.69 50.77 -5.36
C VAL A 834 -35.14 51.28 -5.56
N THR A 835 -36.12 50.66 -4.87
CA THR A 835 -37.26 51.40 -4.26
C THR A 835 -37.78 50.66 -3.00
N SER A 836 -38.25 51.41 -1.99
CA SER A 836 -38.45 50.95 -0.61
C SER A 836 -39.92 50.70 -0.21
N THR A 837 -40.13 49.85 0.82
CA THR A 837 -41.34 49.73 1.69
C THR A 837 -42.66 49.32 1.00
N THR A 838 -43.50 48.44 1.57
CA THR A 838 -44.23 48.62 2.85
C THR A 838 -44.76 47.28 3.38
N LYS A 839 -44.98 47.15 4.70
CA LYS A 839 -45.62 45.97 5.34
C LYS A 839 -47.15 45.95 5.15
N THR A 840 -47.70 44.73 5.33
CA THR A 840 -48.93 44.37 6.10
C THR A 840 -50.14 43.77 5.34
N THR A 841 -50.52 42.55 5.75
CA THR A 841 -51.87 41.90 5.75
C THR A 841 -52.73 41.78 4.47
N THR A 842 -53.07 40.54 4.10
CA THR A 842 -54.44 39.94 4.31
C THR A 842 -54.42 38.43 4.01
N THR A 843 -54.63 37.56 5.00
CA THR A 843 -55.85 36.75 5.27
C THR A 843 -56.31 35.75 4.19
N VAL A 844 -56.23 34.47 4.55
CA VAL A 844 -56.91 33.33 3.90
C VAL A 844 -58.39 33.27 4.34
N PRO A 845 -59.31 32.85 3.47
CA PRO A 845 -60.49 32.08 3.91
C PRO A 845 -60.51 30.65 3.33
N LYS A 846 -60.80 29.69 4.21
CA LYS A 846 -61.03 28.26 3.93
C LYS A 846 -62.34 27.84 4.57
N THR A 847 -63.19 27.11 3.87
CA THR A 847 -64.31 26.29 4.40
C THR A 847 -64.90 25.45 3.26
N THR A 848 -65.48 24.24 3.39
CA THR A 848 -65.43 23.07 4.30
C THR A 848 -66.28 21.98 3.58
N THR A 849 -66.14 20.65 3.75
CA THR A 849 -66.45 19.80 4.92
C THR A 849 -65.78 18.41 4.72
N THR A 850 -65.22 17.68 5.69
CA THR A 850 -65.72 17.05 6.95
C THR A 850 -66.33 15.65 6.79
N THR A 851 -65.65 14.60 7.30
CA THR A 851 -66.21 13.52 8.17
C THR A 851 -65.08 12.74 8.90
N THR A 852 -65.40 12.19 10.07
CA THR A 852 -64.49 11.57 11.07
C THR A 852 -64.74 10.05 11.26
N PRO A 853 -63.87 9.30 11.97
CA PRO A 853 -63.84 7.83 12.00
C PRO A 853 -64.44 7.18 13.28
N VAL A 854 -64.75 5.87 13.25
CA VAL A 854 -64.89 5.00 14.46
C VAL A 854 -64.41 3.54 14.19
N THR A 855 -63.90 2.91 15.24
CA THR A 855 -63.23 1.59 15.41
C THR A 855 -64.10 0.31 15.42
N THR A 856 -63.48 -0.86 15.18
CA THR A 856 -63.55 -2.14 15.95
C THR A 856 -62.71 -3.25 15.25
N THR A 857 -62.25 -4.39 15.82
CA THR A 857 -61.83 -4.75 17.20
C THR A 857 -60.91 -6.01 17.19
N ARG A 858 -59.91 -6.03 18.10
CA ARG A 858 -59.03 -7.14 18.59
C ARG A 858 -59.38 -8.63 18.31
N GLN A 859 -58.33 -9.43 18.05
CA GLN A 859 -57.75 -10.38 19.04
C GLN A 859 -56.22 -10.56 18.86
N VAL A 860 -55.57 -11.19 19.85
CA VAL A 860 -54.12 -11.19 20.22
C VAL A 860 -53.55 -12.65 20.09
N PRO A 861 -52.28 -13.04 20.45
CA PRO A 861 -51.10 -12.29 20.96
C PRO A 861 -49.67 -12.66 20.44
N ALA A 862 -48.73 -11.74 20.73
CA ALA A 862 -47.34 -11.93 21.24
C ALA A 862 -46.21 -12.68 20.48
N THR A 863 -45.11 -11.93 20.31
CA THR A 863 -43.67 -12.31 20.46
C THR A 863 -43.10 -13.54 19.73
N ILE A 864 -42.05 -13.36 18.92
CA ILE A 864 -40.63 -13.58 19.32
C ILE A 864 -39.71 -12.65 18.50
N ASN A 865 -38.61 -12.17 19.11
CA ASN A 865 -37.44 -11.63 18.41
C ASN A 865 -36.50 -12.78 17.98
N PRO A 866 -35.97 -12.78 16.76
CA PRO A 866 -34.58 -13.20 16.55
C PRO A 866 -33.83 -12.13 15.72
N GLY A 867 -32.66 -11.63 16.10
CA GLY A 867 -31.72 -12.14 17.10
C GLY A 867 -30.71 -13.09 16.46
N SER A 868 -29.48 -12.61 16.34
CA SER A 868 -28.23 -13.39 16.18
C SER A 868 -28.24 -14.58 15.20
N ILE A 869 -27.65 -14.39 14.01
CA ILE A 869 -26.91 -15.52 13.41
C ILE A 869 -25.65 -15.74 14.26
N VAL A 870 -25.52 -16.97 14.74
CA VAL A 870 -24.59 -17.34 15.80
C VAL A 870 -23.16 -17.44 15.26
N ARG A 871 -22.25 -16.74 15.93
CA ARG A 871 -20.79 -16.87 15.76
C ARG A 871 -20.32 -18.25 16.25
N THR A 872 -20.40 -19.27 15.41
CA THR A 872 -19.76 -20.58 15.67
C THR A 872 -18.28 -20.50 15.29
N GLY A 873 -17.43 -20.29 16.29
CA GLY A 873 -15.99 -20.17 16.06
C GLY A 873 -15.33 -21.51 15.75
N ILE A 874 -14.62 -21.58 14.62
CA ILE A 874 -13.49 -22.50 14.46
C ILE A 874 -12.21 -21.64 14.46
N LYS A 875 -11.37 -21.83 15.47
CA LYS A 875 -10.03 -21.25 15.52
C LYS A 875 -9.08 -22.14 14.73
N SER A 876 -8.40 -21.63 13.70
CA SER A 876 -6.92 -21.68 13.62
C SER A 876 -6.32 -21.20 12.30
N LEU A 877 -5.14 -20.60 12.42
CA LEU A 877 -4.00 -20.66 11.49
C LEU A 877 -3.97 -19.76 10.24
N ALA A 878 -3.25 -18.66 10.40
CA ALA A 878 -2.08 -18.29 9.60
C ALA A 878 -2.20 -18.11 8.07
N GLY A 879 -2.32 -16.84 7.69
CA GLY A 879 -1.23 -16.14 6.99
C GLY A 879 -0.93 -16.56 5.55
N VAL A 880 -1.52 -15.85 4.59
CA VAL A 880 -1.10 -15.83 3.19
C VAL A 880 -1.05 -14.37 2.71
N ILE A 881 0.14 -13.92 2.32
CA ILE A 881 0.35 -12.70 1.54
C ILE A 881 0.28 -13.11 0.07
N ILE A 882 -0.57 -12.49 -0.74
CA ILE A 882 -0.54 -12.64 -2.20
C ILE A 882 -0.33 -11.29 -2.88
N VAL A 883 0.49 -11.34 -3.93
CA VAL A 883 1.09 -10.21 -4.64
C VAL A 883 0.20 -9.77 -5.79
N LEU A 884 -0.04 -8.46 -5.91
CA LEU A 884 -0.62 -7.84 -7.09
C LEU A 884 0.39 -7.85 -8.26
N ALA A 885 0.00 -8.47 -9.38
CA ALA A 885 0.73 -8.40 -10.64
C ALA A 885 -0.18 -7.78 -11.72
N VAL A 886 -0.03 -6.47 -11.97
CA VAL A 886 -0.74 -5.76 -13.04
C VAL A 886 0.18 -5.65 -14.26
N ALA A 887 -0.18 -6.33 -15.34
CA ALA A 887 0.52 -6.22 -16.62
C ALA A 887 0.05 -4.98 -17.40
N VAL A 888 0.85 -3.91 -17.40
CA VAL A 888 0.59 -2.72 -18.24
C VAL A 888 1.27 -2.89 -19.61
N GLY A 889 0.53 -3.46 -20.56
CA GLY A 889 0.94 -3.48 -21.98
C GLY A 889 0.56 -2.18 -22.69
N ALA A 890 1.44 -1.18 -22.70
CA ALA A 890 1.26 0.07 -23.44
C ALA A 890 2.42 0.32 -24.42
N PHE A 891 2.25 -0.16 -25.64
CA PHE A 891 3.17 -0.06 -26.77
C PHE A 891 3.20 1.39 -27.33
N VAL A 892 4.35 2.07 -27.25
CA VAL A 892 4.54 3.40 -27.86
C VAL A 892 5.52 3.31 -29.03
N LEU A 893 4.97 3.11 -30.23
CA LEU A 893 5.69 3.40 -31.47
C LEU A 893 5.81 4.91 -31.66
N THR A 894 7.01 5.47 -31.50
CA THR A 894 7.37 6.75 -32.13
C THR A 894 8.69 6.61 -32.86
N GLY A 895 8.64 6.67 -34.19
CA GLY A 895 9.82 6.47 -35.04
C GLY A 895 10.68 7.73 -35.17
N LYS A 896 11.99 7.56 -35.06
CA LYS A 896 13.02 8.51 -35.56
C LYS A 896 14.25 7.74 -36.07
N ASN A 897 14.13 7.06 -37.21
CA ASN A 897 15.32 6.69 -37.98
C ASN A 897 15.73 7.88 -38.84
N LYS A 898 16.90 8.43 -38.54
CA LYS A 898 17.61 9.40 -39.40
C LYS A 898 18.57 8.63 -40.31
N ASP A 899 18.63 9.03 -41.57
CA ASP A 899 19.50 8.40 -42.56
C ASP A 899 20.98 8.41 -42.16
N LYS A 900 21.66 7.28 -42.36
CA LYS A 900 22.98 7.29 -43.01
C LYS A 900 23.03 6.19 -44.06
N ASN A 901 23.33 6.63 -45.27
CA ASN A 901 23.46 5.85 -46.50
C ASN A 901 24.92 5.44 -46.66
N GLU A 902 25.21 4.17 -47.01
CA GLU A 902 26.32 3.70 -47.87
C GLU A 902 26.47 2.17 -47.78
N GLY A 903 26.58 1.47 -48.92
CA GLY A 903 26.76 0.00 -48.94
C GLY A 903 26.27 -0.74 -50.18
N ILE A 904 26.51 -0.23 -51.39
CA ILE A 904 26.07 -0.89 -52.64
C ILE A 904 26.98 -2.07 -53.03
N LYS A 905 26.38 -3.27 -53.21
CA LYS A 905 26.65 -4.29 -54.27
C LYS A 905 25.60 -5.42 -54.10
N LYS A 906 24.72 -5.68 -55.08
CA LYS A 906 24.90 -6.65 -56.20
C LYS A 906 25.44 -7.99 -55.69
N GLU A 907 24.81 -9.13 -55.96
CA GLU A 907 24.45 -9.60 -57.33
C GLU A 907 23.05 -10.23 -57.48
N ARG A 908 22.70 -10.56 -58.74
CA ARG A 908 21.43 -11.15 -59.16
C ARG A 908 21.73 -12.32 -60.11
N LYS A 909 20.94 -13.40 -59.97
CA LYS A 909 20.69 -14.48 -60.95
C LYS A 909 21.84 -15.42 -61.32
N ASP A 910 21.66 -16.68 -60.92
CA ASP A 910 21.34 -17.81 -61.81
C ASP A 910 22.01 -17.82 -63.20
N GLU A 911 23.00 -18.70 -63.32
CA GLU A 911 23.18 -19.68 -64.39
C GLU A 911 22.70 -19.32 -65.81
N ILE A 912 23.63 -18.77 -66.62
CA ILE A 912 23.91 -19.35 -67.95
C ILE A 912 25.44 -19.39 -68.15
N LYS A 913 25.96 -20.62 -68.25
CA LYS A 913 27.37 -21.04 -68.47
C LYS A 913 28.34 -20.95 -67.28
#